data_AF-A0A3M2E3L5-F1
#
_entry.id   AF-A0A3M2E3L5-F1
#
_cell.length_a   1.000
_cell.length_b   1.000
_cell.length_c   1.000
_cell.angle_alpha   90.00
_cell.angle_beta   90.00
_cell.angle_gamma   90.00
#
_symmetry.space_group_name_H-M   'P 1'
#
loop_
_entity.id
_entity.type
_entity.pdbx_description
1 polymer ?
#
loop_
_entity_poly.entity_id
_entity_poly.type
_entity_poly.pdbx_seq_one_letter_code
_entity_poly.pdbx_strand_id
1 'polypeptide(L)'
;MNGNRTVSATFTVDPGFAHSEIAPAFTSTSAVTVDKARNGIGSNQARPTTAITKQEIQALHSGVPSNNSAVGGDSVSMANGHYSLAVRDLSIRSNGIPLEFVRYYSSVHLVNQSALGEGWTHSFDYKIVNQINTTVDLQRPDGSLVRFQEVSNIGGIRTFRPIVPGIFDSLVQQNSIGYFTLTKKDQTIYSFDETGLLLDISDPNGNSLIITNDPVNHRPTKITDSKSGRWIQIAYDAKGYISSVSDNAGRTVTYAHNASGYLTSVTDVRGNLQTYYYDGFGQLYLAIDPLNFKNADNTYYTNAQVAVQGDALGQATQFTFKPNGQATESDRMGNTWTYRHDANGFLSSKTDPYGNTTTYTYDAQGNLTKVVDPLGRITTMTYDTRGNLLSKTNPAGETFQYSYDARNNLTSITNPKGAVKTFTYDAKNNLLTKTDFRGNTTTFTYTPSGQVSSATDPLGNTTTFTYNANGDLQKVTDALGNVTTFGYDAFGNVTSVTDPAGKVWKRTYDAAGNLLTEVDPLLNTTTYTYDANGNRTSITDPMGNTTTYAYDGNGNLVSVTDALGNVTKYGLDAEERPTSTTVAFGTPMARTISTLFDAAGRKYGTKDALQNQTTLKLDAAGQISWSMDPLNHKTTFSYDQAGRVTSIVNALNGTSAKTYDPNGRVRTETDPLNRTTTYQRDADGRITTTIDPLGASTARAYDAAGNLTSITDANGNTTTFVYDALNRRIQETDALGNITKTAYNPRGLVKSHTNARGQVITYGYDAAGRLVTETFPTYTLTHTLDKNGNRTKTVSSLGPVITRTFDALNRLTSRTDQWGNTVSYAYDAAGNLATITYPGGNTVTYTYDANNRITKVTDWAGRITTYTYDAAGNLKTATLPNGATVTYTYDALNRLVRKTDVANGTTIADYNYVLDAAGQQISYSGTEPLAPQLTPVNHGSFTYDALNRLTARGADSFAYDADSNMTSRTIGGVTKTLTWNALNQLTSFGADSYIYDADGYRVGSTINGVTRRYVQDASGSLSRLLMEQDGAGNIVASYVYGVGLAYRVDAAGNIQVYHFDNRGSTVAITDAAGNVTDTFAYDPFG
;
A
#
# COMPACT_ATOMS: atom_id res chain seq x y z
N MET A 1 13.39 -21.42 1.38
CA MET A 1 13.30 -20.80 2.72
C MET A 1 14.29 -19.65 2.82
N ASN A 2 13.84 -18.43 2.49
CA ASN A 2 14.61 -17.21 2.74
C ASN A 2 14.31 -16.75 4.17
N GLY A 3 15.30 -16.92 5.04
CA GLY A 3 15.27 -16.37 6.40
C GLY A 3 15.58 -14.88 6.35
N ASN A 4 14.59 -14.08 5.92
CA ASN A 4 14.48 -12.69 6.35
C ASN A 4 13.49 -12.69 7.51
N ARG A 5 13.98 -12.50 8.74
CA ARG A 5 13.14 -12.03 9.84
C ARG A 5 12.74 -10.59 9.53
N THR A 6 11.78 -10.43 8.63
CA THR A 6 10.90 -9.28 8.64
C THR A 6 9.85 -9.60 9.70
N VAL A 7 9.76 -8.79 10.75
CA VAL A 7 8.60 -8.80 11.65
C VAL A 7 7.39 -8.43 10.80
N SER A 8 6.67 -9.43 10.29
CA SER A 8 5.36 -9.25 9.68
C SER A 8 4.38 -8.91 10.80
N ALA A 9 4.20 -7.62 11.08
CA ALA A 9 3.03 -7.15 11.79
C ALA A 9 1.82 -7.38 10.88
N THR A 10 0.94 -8.31 11.24
CA THR A 10 -0.34 -8.53 10.58
C THR A 10 -1.21 -7.30 10.83
N PHE A 11 -1.29 -6.38 9.87
CA PHE A 11 -2.21 -5.25 9.89
C PHE A 11 -3.55 -5.70 9.30
N THR A 12 -4.56 -5.91 10.14
CA THR A 12 -5.93 -6.08 9.69
C THR A 12 -6.42 -4.76 9.09
N VAL A 13 -6.57 -4.71 7.77
CA VAL A 13 -7.24 -3.62 7.06
C VAL A 13 -8.74 -3.95 7.07
N ASP A 14 -9.51 -3.19 7.84
CA ASP A 14 -10.98 -3.21 7.80
C ASP A 14 -11.42 -2.65 6.41
N PRO A 15 -12.24 -3.37 5.62
CA PRO A 15 -12.61 -2.96 4.27
C PRO A 15 -13.74 -1.92 4.32
N GLY A 16 -13.44 -0.68 3.91
CA GLY A 16 -14.45 0.36 3.77
C GLY A 16 -13.98 1.49 2.86
N PHE A 17 -14.54 1.52 1.65
CA PHE A 17 -14.45 2.54 0.60
C PHE A 17 -13.19 2.57 -0.28
N ALA A 18 -13.48 2.40 -1.58
CA ALA A 18 -12.58 2.23 -2.71
C ALA A 18 -11.91 3.55 -3.15
N HIS A 19 -10.70 3.44 -3.69
CA HIS A 19 -10.40 3.85 -5.07
C HIS A 19 -9.08 3.20 -5.53
N SER A 20 -9.00 3.02 -6.83
CA SER A 20 -8.07 2.22 -7.63
C SER A 20 -6.61 2.66 -7.56
N GLU A 21 -5.71 1.74 -7.25
CA GLU A 21 -4.37 1.70 -7.87
C GLU A 21 -4.02 0.24 -8.19
N ILE A 22 -3.78 0.00 -9.48
CA ILE A 22 -3.24 -1.24 -10.00
C ILE A 22 -1.74 -1.23 -9.75
N ALA A 23 -1.25 -2.15 -8.92
CA ALA A 23 0.13 -2.61 -8.96
C ALA A 23 0.12 -4.14 -8.87
N PRO A 24 0.42 -4.88 -9.95
CA PRO A 24 0.50 -6.33 -9.89
C PRO A 24 1.71 -6.74 -9.06
N ALA A 25 1.46 -7.60 -8.07
CA ALA A 25 2.46 -8.21 -7.22
C ALA A 25 3.48 -9.01 -8.06
N PHE A 26 4.70 -8.51 -8.16
CA PHE A 26 5.87 -9.29 -8.57
C PHE A 26 6.87 -9.36 -7.43
N THR A 27 7.13 -10.60 -7.02
CA THR A 27 8.25 -10.99 -6.17
C THR A 27 9.52 -11.04 -7.01
N SER A 28 10.30 -9.95 -6.99
CA SER A 28 11.76 -10.00 -7.14
C SER A 28 12.38 -9.44 -5.84
N THR A 29 12.79 -10.42 -5.03
CA THR A 29 13.86 -10.48 -4.04
C THR A 29 14.81 -9.27 -3.86
N SER A 30 15.14 -9.03 -2.59
CA SER A 30 16.43 -8.47 -2.12
C SER A 30 16.74 -7.00 -2.45
N ALA A 31 16.08 -6.06 -1.75
CA ALA A 31 16.64 -4.79 -1.24
C ALA A 31 15.55 -3.98 -0.50
N VAL A 32 15.14 -4.42 0.70
CA VAL A 32 14.30 -3.58 1.60
C VAL A 32 15.22 -2.81 2.55
N THR A 33 15.81 -1.73 2.04
CA THR A 33 16.34 -0.51 2.68
C THR A 33 17.02 0.21 1.52
N VAL A 34 16.61 1.37 0.99
CA VAL A 34 16.66 2.71 1.59
C VAL A 34 15.71 3.68 0.83
N ASP A 35 14.57 3.22 0.28
CA ASP A 35 13.65 4.15 -0.43
C ASP A 35 12.58 4.81 0.48
N LYS A 36 12.52 4.40 1.75
CA LYS A 36 11.76 5.13 2.79
C LYS A 36 12.40 6.48 3.20
N ALA A 37 13.54 6.85 2.61
CA ALA A 37 14.24 8.09 2.90
C ALA A 37 13.77 9.31 2.07
N ARG A 38 12.87 9.14 1.08
CA ARG A 38 12.23 10.29 0.41
C ARG A 38 11.05 10.91 1.19
N ASN A 39 10.53 10.19 2.19
CA ASN A 39 9.53 10.67 3.17
C ASN A 39 9.96 10.27 4.60
N GLY A 40 11.13 10.75 5.03
CA GLY A 40 11.72 10.46 6.33
C GLY A 40 10.93 11.01 7.52
N ILE A 41 9.84 10.33 7.89
CA ILE A 41 9.34 10.21 9.26
C ILE A 41 9.07 8.72 9.48
N GLY A 42 9.58 8.19 10.60
CA GLY A 42 9.49 6.78 10.95
C GLY A 42 8.08 6.21 10.83
N SER A 43 7.91 5.25 9.91
CA SER A 43 6.79 4.32 9.93
C SER A 43 7.09 3.20 10.94
N ASN A 44 6.98 3.55 12.22
CA ASN A 44 6.73 2.64 13.34
C ASN A 44 6.03 3.44 14.43
N GLN A 45 4.81 3.85 14.12
CA GLN A 45 3.77 4.13 15.10
C GLN A 45 2.57 3.33 14.58
N ALA A 46 1.95 2.53 15.43
CA ALA A 46 0.67 1.90 15.12
C ALA A 46 -0.22 2.96 14.47
N ARG A 47 -0.68 2.74 13.23
CA ARG A 47 -1.68 3.62 12.60
C ARG A 47 -2.87 3.70 13.56
N PRO A 48 -3.15 4.84 14.22
CA PRO A 48 -4.51 5.09 14.63
C PRO A 48 -5.23 5.47 13.34
N THR A 49 -6.20 4.66 12.95
CA THR A 49 -7.26 5.13 12.05
C THR A 49 -7.71 6.52 12.54
N THR A 50 -7.67 7.53 11.67
CA THR A 50 -7.87 8.99 11.92
C THR A 50 -6.65 9.89 12.19
N ALA A 51 -5.43 9.50 11.82
CA ALA A 51 -4.32 10.44 11.74
C ALA A 51 -4.44 11.33 10.49
N ILE A 52 -5.28 12.37 10.57
CA ILE A 52 -5.26 13.49 9.62
C ILE A 52 -3.83 14.06 9.62
N THR A 53 -3.15 13.87 8.49
CA THR A 53 -1.81 14.34 8.14
C THR A 53 -1.84 15.84 7.89
N LYS A 54 -0.67 16.51 7.89
CA LYS A 54 -0.55 17.92 7.45
C LYS A 54 -1.14 18.12 6.04
N GLN A 55 -1.07 17.08 5.20
CA GLN A 55 -1.69 17.01 3.87
C GLN A 55 -3.22 16.96 3.92
N GLU A 56 -3.82 16.18 4.82
CA GLU A 56 -5.27 16.16 5.02
C GLU A 56 -5.79 17.44 5.72
N ILE A 57 -4.97 18.08 6.57
CA ILE A 57 -5.23 19.43 7.09
C ILE A 57 -5.13 20.47 5.96
N GLN A 58 -4.14 20.37 5.07
CA GLN A 58 -4.02 21.22 3.88
C GLN A 58 -5.15 21.00 2.87
N ALA A 59 -5.68 19.78 2.74
CA ALA A 59 -6.84 19.48 1.90
C ALA A 59 -8.14 20.06 2.50
N LEU A 60 -8.22 20.21 3.83
CA LEU A 60 -9.29 20.94 4.52
C LEU A 60 -9.08 22.47 4.44
N HIS A 61 -7.82 22.94 4.45
CA HIS A 61 -7.46 24.36 4.27
C HIS A 61 -7.72 24.85 2.85
N SER A 62 -7.45 24.01 1.84
CA SER A 62 -7.61 24.40 0.44
C SER A 62 -9.07 24.70 0.13
N GLY A 63 -10.04 24.04 0.79
CA GLY A 63 -11.47 24.40 0.90
C GLY A 63 -12.26 24.65 -0.40
N VAL A 64 -11.57 24.67 -1.53
CA VAL A 64 -12.07 24.74 -2.89
C VAL A 64 -11.76 23.35 -3.43
N PRO A 65 -12.76 22.54 -3.80
CA PRO A 65 -12.51 21.41 -4.67
C PRO A 65 -11.64 21.92 -5.82
N SER A 66 -10.53 21.28 -6.12
CA SER A 66 -9.66 21.66 -7.24
C SER A 66 -10.40 21.71 -8.59
N ASN A 67 -11.65 21.26 -8.66
CA ASN A 67 -12.43 21.13 -9.88
C ASN A 67 -13.85 21.67 -9.67
N ASN A 68 -14.02 22.99 -9.55
CA ASN A 68 -15.32 23.61 -9.81
C ASN A 68 -15.72 23.48 -11.30
N SER A 69 -14.75 23.15 -12.15
CA SER A 69 -14.93 22.66 -13.51
C SER A 69 -14.42 21.22 -13.58
N ALA A 70 -15.25 20.27 -13.99
CA ALA A 70 -14.76 18.94 -14.31
C ALA A 70 -13.71 19.02 -15.42
N VAL A 71 -12.72 18.13 -15.41
CA VAL A 71 -11.70 18.03 -16.47
C VAL A 71 -11.94 16.70 -17.19
N GLY A 72 -11.92 16.73 -18.52
CA GLY A 72 -12.01 15.57 -19.39
C GLY A 72 -10.77 15.44 -20.28
N GLY A 73 -10.54 14.22 -20.81
CA GLY A 73 -9.33 13.86 -21.56
C GLY A 73 -8.04 14.30 -20.87
N ASP A 74 -7.09 14.78 -21.67
CA ASP A 74 -5.89 15.44 -21.15
C ASP A 74 -6.18 16.93 -20.94
N SER A 75 -6.57 17.29 -19.72
CA SER A 75 -6.59 18.68 -19.25
C SER A 75 -7.55 19.63 -20.01
N VAL A 76 -8.67 19.13 -20.54
CA VAL A 76 -9.76 19.94 -21.13
C VAL A 76 -10.80 20.27 -20.07
N SER A 77 -11.10 21.55 -19.87
CA SER A 77 -12.16 21.95 -18.95
C SER A 77 -13.54 21.62 -19.52
N MET A 78 -14.34 20.84 -18.81
CA MET A 78 -15.72 20.51 -19.20
C MET A 78 -16.69 21.69 -19.05
N ALA A 79 -16.28 22.77 -18.37
CA ALA A 79 -17.12 23.96 -18.20
C ALA A 79 -17.08 24.88 -19.43
N ASN A 80 -15.92 25.00 -20.07
CA ASN A 80 -15.71 25.95 -21.17
C ASN A 80 -15.04 25.35 -22.41
N GLY A 81 -14.55 24.11 -22.35
CA GLY A 81 -13.95 23.37 -23.46
C GLY A 81 -12.51 23.73 -23.80
N HIS A 82 -11.85 24.55 -23.00
CA HIS A 82 -10.50 25.03 -23.32
C HIS A 82 -9.44 24.05 -22.82
N TYR A 83 -8.39 23.88 -23.64
CA TYR A 83 -7.23 23.07 -23.30
C TYR A 83 -6.27 23.89 -22.46
N SER A 84 -5.79 23.28 -21.38
CA SER A 84 -4.76 23.86 -20.53
C SER A 84 -3.65 22.85 -20.28
N LEU A 85 -2.42 23.32 -20.14
CA LEU A 85 -1.27 22.45 -19.86
C LEU A 85 -0.35 23.16 -18.85
N ALA A 86 0.23 22.41 -17.92
CA ALA A 86 1.25 22.91 -17.01
C ALA A 86 2.49 22.01 -17.06
N VAL A 87 3.64 22.57 -17.47
CA VAL A 87 4.91 21.84 -17.57
C VAL A 87 5.93 22.45 -16.63
N ARG A 88 6.44 21.64 -15.71
CA ARG A 88 7.53 22.02 -14.81
C ARG A 88 8.86 21.84 -15.55
N ASP A 89 9.51 22.96 -15.88
CA ASP A 89 10.77 22.93 -16.60
C ASP A 89 11.98 22.92 -15.65
N LEU A 90 11.89 23.65 -14.53
CA LEU A 90 12.99 23.76 -13.57
C LEU A 90 12.45 23.87 -12.14
N SER A 91 13.04 23.12 -11.22
CA SER A 91 12.70 23.19 -9.79
C SER A 91 13.98 23.06 -8.96
N ILE A 92 14.05 23.86 -7.90
CA ILE A 92 15.12 23.86 -6.91
C ILE A 92 14.45 23.93 -5.54
N ARG A 93 14.97 23.15 -4.58
CA ARG A 93 14.48 23.28 -3.20
C ARG A 93 14.79 24.64 -2.61
N SER A 94 13.87 25.16 -1.81
CA SER A 94 13.94 26.46 -1.15
C SER A 94 13.25 26.41 0.21
N ASN A 95 13.41 27.48 1.01
CA ASN A 95 12.79 27.57 2.33
C ASN A 95 11.32 27.96 2.19
N GLY A 96 10.40 27.10 2.65
CA GLY A 96 8.97 27.39 2.68
C GLY A 96 8.29 27.34 1.32
N ILE A 97 8.55 28.35 0.46
CA ILE A 97 7.92 28.51 -0.85
C ILE A 97 8.78 27.83 -1.92
N PRO A 98 8.27 26.84 -2.68
CA PRO A 98 9.02 26.17 -3.75
C PRO A 98 9.51 27.15 -4.82
N LEU A 99 10.80 27.10 -5.16
CA LEU A 99 11.41 27.87 -6.24
C LEU A 99 11.36 27.07 -7.55
N GLU A 100 10.32 27.34 -8.34
CA GLU A 100 9.99 26.51 -9.51
C GLU A 100 9.55 27.36 -10.71
N PHE A 101 10.11 27.07 -11.88
CA PHE A 101 9.66 27.62 -13.15
C PHE A 101 8.73 26.62 -13.82
N VAL A 102 7.45 27.00 -13.90
CA VAL A 102 6.40 26.20 -14.54
C VAL A 102 5.85 27.04 -15.68
N ARG A 103 5.74 26.44 -16.86
CA ARG A 103 5.03 27.02 -18.00
C ARG A 103 3.60 26.56 -18.00
N TYR A 104 2.71 27.49 -18.34
CA TYR A 104 1.29 27.23 -18.49
C TYR A 104 0.90 27.56 -19.93
N TYR A 105 0.05 26.72 -20.52
CA TYR A 105 -0.59 27.00 -21.80
C TYR A 105 -2.10 27.05 -21.63
N SER A 106 -2.76 27.93 -22.39
CA SER A 106 -4.22 28.00 -22.47
C SER A 106 -4.67 28.32 -23.90
N SER A 107 -5.64 27.55 -24.43
CA SER A 107 -6.13 27.73 -25.80
C SER A 107 -6.93 29.02 -26.04
N VAL A 108 -7.31 29.75 -24.99
CA VAL A 108 -8.09 31.00 -25.10
C VAL A 108 -7.33 32.28 -24.81
N HIS A 109 -6.13 32.18 -24.24
CA HIS A 109 -5.33 33.34 -23.88
C HIS A 109 -4.31 33.70 -24.97
N LEU A 110 -4.76 33.73 -26.22
CA LEU A 110 -3.94 33.95 -27.43
C LEU A 110 -3.64 35.44 -27.74
N VAL A 111 -4.03 36.35 -26.85
CA VAL A 111 -3.88 37.81 -27.02
C VAL A 111 -3.09 38.47 -25.89
N ASN A 112 -2.66 37.68 -24.90
CA ASN A 112 -1.80 38.13 -23.82
C ASN A 112 -0.36 37.75 -24.20
N GLN A 113 0.31 38.61 -24.98
CA GLN A 113 1.72 38.43 -25.35
C GLN A 113 2.62 38.33 -24.12
N SER A 114 2.74 37.13 -23.56
CA SER A 114 3.76 36.81 -22.57
C SER A 114 5.09 36.63 -23.29
N ALA A 115 6.17 36.84 -22.55
CA ALA A 115 7.50 36.59 -23.05
C ALA A 115 7.77 35.10 -23.36
N LEU A 116 6.92 34.16 -22.93
CA LEU A 116 7.02 32.77 -23.40
C LEU A 116 6.44 32.54 -24.80
N GLY A 117 5.73 33.50 -25.37
CA GLY A 117 5.05 33.38 -26.66
C GLY A 117 3.53 33.27 -26.49
N GLU A 118 2.82 33.45 -27.60
CA GLU A 118 1.36 33.50 -27.61
C GLU A 118 0.74 32.21 -27.02
N GLY A 119 -0.23 32.39 -26.11
CA GLY A 119 -0.92 31.30 -25.40
C GLY A 119 -0.14 30.67 -24.24
N TRP A 120 1.13 31.04 -24.04
CA TRP A 120 1.96 30.54 -22.95
C TRP A 120 2.21 31.60 -21.87
N THR A 121 2.22 31.22 -20.61
CA THR A 121 2.59 32.05 -19.45
C THR A 121 3.50 31.24 -18.52
N HIS A 122 4.03 31.85 -17.46
CA HIS A 122 4.81 31.12 -16.44
C HIS A 122 4.42 31.44 -15.00
N SER A 123 4.96 30.65 -14.06
CA SER A 123 4.75 30.75 -12.60
C SER A 123 4.98 32.14 -11.99
N PHE A 124 5.66 33.05 -12.71
CA PHE A 124 5.96 34.41 -12.26
C PHE A 124 5.29 35.51 -13.10
N ASP A 125 4.39 35.15 -14.03
CA ASP A 125 3.55 36.09 -14.80
C ASP A 125 2.32 36.61 -14.00
N TYR A 126 2.41 36.60 -12.68
CA TYR A 126 1.36 37.14 -11.81
C TYR A 126 1.35 38.66 -11.91
N LYS A 127 0.22 39.28 -12.31
CA LYS A 127 0.20 40.72 -12.59
C LYS A 127 -1.17 41.36 -12.34
N ILE A 128 -1.18 42.61 -11.84
CA ILE A 128 -2.37 43.47 -11.85
C ILE A 128 -2.43 44.18 -13.21
N VAL A 129 -3.49 43.95 -13.99
CA VAL A 129 -3.55 44.36 -15.41
C VAL A 129 -4.48 45.54 -15.65
N ASN A 130 -5.69 45.52 -15.06
CA ASN A 130 -6.67 46.61 -15.20
C ASN A 130 -7.04 47.19 -13.85
N GLN A 131 -7.08 48.52 -13.76
CA GLN A 131 -7.54 49.25 -12.59
C GLN A 131 -8.54 50.31 -13.04
N ILE A 132 -9.84 50.08 -12.80
CA ILE A 132 -10.90 50.99 -13.28
C ILE A 132 -11.77 51.37 -12.09
N ASN A 133 -11.61 52.60 -11.61
CA ASN A 133 -12.37 53.16 -10.48
C ASN A 133 -12.43 52.20 -9.29
N THR A 134 -13.49 51.40 -9.15
CA THR A 134 -13.74 50.47 -8.04
C THR A 134 -13.40 48.99 -8.31
N THR A 135 -12.87 48.63 -9.49
CA THR A 135 -12.47 47.25 -9.82
C THR A 135 -10.99 47.10 -10.16
N VAL A 136 -10.44 45.93 -9.87
CA VAL A 136 -9.05 45.53 -10.17
C VAL A 136 -9.03 44.13 -10.78
N ASP A 137 -8.37 43.94 -11.92
CA ASP A 137 -8.18 42.64 -12.55
C ASP A 137 -6.78 42.09 -12.26
N LEU A 138 -6.75 40.85 -11.77
CA LEU A 138 -5.54 40.12 -11.47
C LEU A 138 -5.36 38.96 -12.44
N GLN A 139 -4.26 38.97 -13.18
CA GLN A 139 -3.81 37.85 -13.98
C GLN A 139 -3.03 36.86 -13.12
N ARG A 140 -3.46 35.60 -13.18
CA ARG A 140 -2.79 34.44 -12.57
C ARG A 140 -1.77 33.83 -13.53
N PRO A 141 -0.88 32.93 -13.05
CA PRO A 141 0.14 32.29 -13.86
C PRO A 141 -0.41 31.40 -14.97
N ASP A 142 -1.65 30.92 -14.83
CA ASP A 142 -2.38 30.16 -15.85
C ASP A 142 -3.02 31.05 -16.93
N GLY A 143 -2.79 32.37 -16.87
CA GLY A 143 -3.34 33.37 -17.79
C GLY A 143 -4.76 33.82 -17.43
N SER A 144 -5.42 33.17 -16.46
CA SER A 144 -6.79 33.51 -16.07
C SER A 144 -6.85 34.86 -15.35
N LEU A 145 -7.93 35.60 -15.59
CA LEU A 145 -8.21 36.87 -14.93
C LEU A 145 -9.20 36.68 -13.79
N VAL A 146 -8.85 37.18 -12.61
CA VAL A 146 -9.75 37.29 -11.47
C VAL A 146 -10.06 38.76 -11.23
N ARG A 147 -11.33 39.13 -11.36
CA ARG A 147 -11.80 40.47 -11.06
C ARG A 147 -12.12 40.64 -9.59
N PHE A 148 -11.57 41.68 -8.99
CA PHE A 148 -11.81 42.11 -7.63
C PHE A 148 -12.61 43.42 -7.61
N GLN A 149 -13.57 43.51 -6.69
CA GLN A 149 -14.40 44.69 -6.44
C GLN A 149 -14.02 45.32 -5.10
N GLU A 150 -13.89 46.64 -5.06
CA GLU A 150 -13.66 47.40 -3.83
C GLU A 150 -14.84 47.23 -2.86
N VAL A 151 -14.51 46.88 -1.62
CA VAL A 151 -15.48 46.71 -0.53
C VAL A 151 -15.27 47.71 0.61
N SER A 152 -14.09 48.33 0.69
CA SER A 152 -13.84 49.41 1.65
C SER A 152 -12.70 50.31 1.18
N ASN A 153 -12.75 51.57 1.58
CA ASN A 153 -11.69 52.56 1.43
C ASN A 153 -11.64 53.42 2.70
N ILE A 154 -10.73 53.10 3.60
CA ILE A 154 -10.60 53.76 4.90
C ILE A 154 -9.16 54.23 5.04
N GLY A 155 -8.98 55.54 5.27
CA GLY A 155 -7.66 56.14 5.48
C GLY A 155 -6.69 55.98 4.30
N GLY A 156 -7.20 55.84 3.06
CA GLY A 156 -6.36 55.63 1.87
C GLY A 156 -5.96 54.17 1.60
N ILE A 157 -6.45 53.22 2.40
CA ILE A 157 -6.29 51.78 2.17
C ILE A 157 -7.57 51.25 1.54
N ARG A 158 -7.46 50.74 0.31
CA ARG A 158 -8.58 50.13 -0.43
C ARG A 158 -8.51 48.62 -0.28
N THR A 159 -9.60 47.99 0.13
CA THR A 159 -9.72 46.53 0.22
C THR A 159 -10.67 46.03 -0.85
N PHE A 160 -10.32 44.94 -1.49
CA PHE A 160 -11.10 44.33 -2.55
C PHE A 160 -11.42 42.87 -2.25
N ARG A 161 -12.51 42.39 -2.85
CA ARG A 161 -12.95 40.99 -2.79
C ARG A 161 -13.20 40.46 -4.20
N PRO A 162 -12.92 39.18 -4.49
CA PRO A 162 -13.25 38.56 -5.77
C PRO A 162 -14.74 38.70 -6.07
N ILE A 163 -15.08 39.07 -7.30
CA ILE A 163 -16.48 39.04 -7.78
C ILE A 163 -16.90 37.61 -8.12
N VAL A 164 -15.92 36.78 -8.53
CA VAL A 164 -16.15 35.40 -8.92
C VAL A 164 -16.34 34.53 -7.67
N PRO A 165 -17.48 33.83 -7.52
CA PRO A 165 -17.68 32.91 -6.40
C PRO A 165 -16.64 31.77 -6.43
N GLY A 166 -16.33 31.21 -5.26
CA GLY A 166 -15.35 30.13 -5.08
C GLY A 166 -13.91 30.60 -4.86
N ILE A 167 -13.64 31.91 -4.95
CA ILE A 167 -12.33 32.51 -4.65
C ILE A 167 -12.44 33.31 -3.36
N PHE A 168 -11.58 32.98 -2.39
CA PHE A 168 -11.59 33.58 -1.04
C PHE A 168 -10.34 34.44 -0.75
N ASP A 169 -9.57 34.75 -1.78
CA ASP A 169 -8.39 35.61 -1.68
C ASP A 169 -8.78 37.05 -1.29
N SER A 170 -7.89 37.76 -0.59
CA SER A 170 -8.07 39.18 -0.25
C SER A 170 -7.02 40.02 -0.98
N LEU A 171 -7.45 41.08 -1.68
CA LEU A 171 -6.55 42.04 -2.32
C LEU A 171 -6.65 43.38 -1.60
N VAL A 172 -5.52 44.02 -1.30
CA VAL A 172 -5.44 45.32 -0.63
C VAL A 172 -4.52 46.24 -1.43
N GLN A 173 -4.88 47.51 -1.54
CA GLN A 173 -4.04 48.57 -2.10
C GLN A 173 -3.69 49.59 -1.01
N GLN A 174 -2.40 49.91 -0.82
CA GLN A 174 -1.93 50.82 0.23
C GLN A 174 -1.59 52.23 -0.31
N ASN A 175 -2.22 53.26 0.26
CA ASN A 175 -1.92 54.71 0.11
C ASN A 175 -1.88 55.23 -1.35
N SER A 176 -1.72 56.55 -1.53
CA SER A 176 -1.68 57.25 -2.84
C SER A 176 -0.48 56.88 -3.73
N ILE A 177 0.27 55.82 -3.40
CA ILE A 177 1.51 55.39 -4.06
C ILE A 177 1.29 54.11 -4.91
N GLY A 178 0.21 53.35 -4.71
CA GLY A 178 -0.26 52.36 -5.69
C GLY A 178 0.09 50.87 -5.48
N TYR A 179 0.81 50.47 -4.43
CA TYR A 179 1.19 49.07 -4.18
C TYR A 179 0.00 48.16 -3.85
N PHE A 180 0.01 46.91 -4.36
CA PHE A 180 -1.00 45.90 -4.08
C PHE A 180 -0.45 44.72 -3.28
N THR A 181 -1.29 44.14 -2.43
CA THR A 181 -0.99 42.93 -1.66
C THR A 181 -2.15 41.96 -1.79
N LEU A 182 -1.89 40.79 -2.37
CA LEU A 182 -2.81 39.67 -2.41
C LEU A 182 -2.48 38.69 -1.29
N THR A 183 -3.45 38.38 -0.45
CA THR A 183 -3.34 37.35 0.59
C THR A 183 -4.22 36.16 0.20
N LYS A 184 -3.60 35.00 0.03
CA LYS A 184 -4.25 33.71 -0.22
C LYS A 184 -4.85 33.14 1.07
N LYS A 185 -5.71 32.13 0.96
CA LYS A 185 -6.40 31.51 2.10
C LYS A 185 -5.43 30.89 3.13
N ASP A 186 -4.33 30.32 2.65
CA ASP A 186 -3.21 29.77 3.44
C ASP A 186 -2.29 30.85 4.04
N GLN A 187 -2.64 32.13 3.84
CA GLN A 187 -1.89 33.32 4.24
C GLN A 187 -0.58 33.54 3.46
N THR A 188 -0.37 32.88 2.32
CA THR A 188 0.68 33.26 1.37
C THR A 188 0.37 34.64 0.78
N ILE A 189 1.37 35.50 0.70
CA ILE A 189 1.27 36.89 0.26
C ILE A 189 1.99 37.05 -1.08
N TYR A 190 1.34 37.76 -2.01
CA TYR A 190 1.95 38.22 -3.26
C TYR A 190 1.91 39.75 -3.25
N SER A 191 3.06 40.39 -3.39
CA SER A 191 3.17 41.85 -3.42
C SER A 191 3.40 42.35 -4.83
N PHE A 192 2.76 43.46 -5.19
CA PHE A 192 2.90 44.09 -6.50
C PHE A 192 3.28 45.56 -6.36
N ASP A 193 4.07 46.05 -7.31
CA ASP A 193 4.38 47.47 -7.42
C ASP A 193 3.19 48.31 -7.89
N GLU A 194 3.39 49.62 -7.97
CA GLU A 194 2.39 50.59 -8.43
C GLU A 194 1.93 50.38 -9.88
N THR A 195 2.74 49.70 -10.70
CA THR A 195 2.43 49.33 -12.08
C THR A 195 1.74 47.97 -12.20
N GLY A 196 1.68 47.22 -11.10
CA GLY A 196 1.04 45.91 -11.00
C GLY A 196 1.98 44.71 -11.20
N LEU A 197 3.30 44.89 -11.26
CA LEU A 197 4.26 43.79 -11.42
C LEU A 197 4.55 43.10 -10.09
N LEU A 198 4.70 41.78 -10.12
CA LEU A 198 5.06 40.99 -8.95
C LEU A 198 6.46 41.35 -8.43
N LEU A 199 6.53 41.65 -7.13
CA LEU A 199 7.77 42.02 -6.43
C LEU A 199 8.28 40.88 -5.54
N ASP A 200 7.39 40.28 -4.76
CA ASP A 200 7.73 39.15 -3.91
C ASP A 200 6.54 38.21 -3.70
N ILE A 201 6.86 36.96 -3.40
CA ILE A 201 5.93 35.97 -2.86
C ILE A 201 6.46 35.62 -1.48
N SER A 202 5.67 35.77 -0.42
CA SER A 202 6.09 35.54 0.95
C SER A 202 5.10 34.68 1.74
N ASP A 203 5.63 33.83 2.63
CA ASP A 203 4.82 33.03 3.54
C ASP A 203 4.74 33.70 4.92
N PRO A 204 3.84 33.26 5.81
CA PRO A 204 3.74 33.80 7.17
C PRO A 204 5.01 33.64 8.03
N ASN A 205 5.94 32.78 7.62
CA ASN A 205 7.22 32.60 8.29
C ASN A 205 8.27 33.64 7.87
N GLY A 206 7.97 34.47 6.88
CA GLY A 206 8.88 35.45 6.32
C GLY A 206 9.92 34.81 5.40
N ASN A 207 9.63 33.63 4.85
CA ASN A 207 10.34 33.13 3.68
C ASN A 207 9.76 33.82 2.46
N SER A 208 10.61 34.34 1.59
CA SER A 208 10.18 35.06 0.40
C SER A 208 10.97 34.65 -0.84
N LEU A 209 10.28 34.55 -1.97
CA LEU A 209 10.90 34.62 -3.29
C LEU A 209 10.86 36.09 -3.73
N ILE A 210 12.04 36.67 -3.98
CA ILE A 210 12.20 38.05 -4.45
C ILE A 210 12.31 38.04 -5.97
N ILE A 211 11.46 38.81 -6.63
CA ILE A 211 11.41 38.94 -8.08
C ILE A 211 12.15 40.22 -8.47
N THR A 212 13.23 40.09 -9.22
CA THR A 212 13.97 41.20 -9.82
C THR A 212 13.40 41.46 -11.21
N ASN A 213 12.81 42.63 -11.43
CA ASN A 213 12.26 43.04 -12.71
C ASN A 213 13.23 43.93 -13.50
N ASP A 214 13.21 43.81 -14.83
CA ASP A 214 13.84 44.75 -15.76
C ASP A 214 13.08 46.09 -15.71
N PRO A 215 13.73 47.21 -15.32
CA PRO A 215 13.05 48.49 -15.17
C PRO A 215 12.62 49.13 -16.49
N VAL A 216 13.16 48.69 -17.64
CA VAL A 216 12.80 49.22 -18.96
C VAL A 216 11.64 48.45 -19.56
N ASN A 217 11.68 47.13 -19.49
CA ASN A 217 10.71 46.26 -20.15
C ASN A 217 9.66 45.66 -19.19
N HIS A 218 9.70 46.00 -17.89
CA HIS A 218 8.69 45.64 -16.90
C HIS A 218 8.44 44.12 -16.80
N ARG A 219 9.51 43.31 -16.72
CA ARG A 219 9.45 41.84 -16.75
C ARG A 219 10.46 41.15 -15.82
N PRO A 220 10.18 39.95 -15.30
CA PRO A 220 11.04 39.28 -14.32
C PRO A 220 12.32 38.72 -14.94
N THR A 221 13.48 39.12 -14.43
CA THR A 221 14.80 38.63 -14.91
C THR A 221 15.44 37.62 -13.96
N LYS A 222 15.10 37.67 -12.67
CA LYS A 222 15.66 36.77 -11.67
C LYS A 222 14.71 36.60 -10.48
N ILE A 223 14.54 35.36 -10.02
CA ILE A 223 13.77 35.00 -8.85
C ILE A 223 14.75 34.42 -7.84
N THR A 224 14.85 35.04 -6.66
CA THR A 224 15.82 34.64 -5.63
C THR A 224 15.10 34.29 -4.35
N ASP A 225 15.35 33.08 -3.82
CA ASP A 225 14.93 32.74 -2.47
C ASP A 225 15.73 33.57 -1.46
N SER A 226 15.02 34.42 -0.72
CA SER A 226 15.60 35.41 0.21
C SER A 226 16.44 34.82 1.34
N LYS A 227 16.27 33.53 1.66
CA LYS A 227 16.95 32.86 2.78
C LYS A 227 18.18 32.07 2.32
N SER A 228 18.04 31.28 1.26
CA SER A 228 19.10 30.43 0.72
C SER A 228 19.97 31.14 -0.32
N GLY A 229 19.47 32.20 -0.96
CA GLY A 229 20.11 32.84 -2.10
C GLY A 229 20.09 32.01 -3.38
N ARG A 230 19.44 30.82 -3.37
CA ARG A 230 19.18 30.04 -4.60
C ARG A 230 18.31 30.86 -5.54
N TRP A 231 18.54 30.72 -6.84
CA TRP A 231 17.85 31.55 -7.82
C TRP A 231 17.53 30.80 -9.10
N ILE A 232 16.50 31.29 -9.76
CA ILE A 232 16.17 31.03 -11.16
C ILE A 232 16.36 32.34 -11.92
N GLN A 233 17.07 32.30 -13.04
CA GLN A 233 17.33 33.46 -13.90
C GLN A 233 16.69 33.23 -15.26
N ILE A 234 16.04 34.28 -15.77
CA ILE A 234 15.31 34.30 -17.02
C ILE A 234 16.09 35.19 -17.99
N ALA A 235 16.48 34.64 -19.13
CA ALA A 235 17.13 35.37 -20.21
C ALA A 235 16.15 35.59 -21.35
N TYR A 236 16.27 36.75 -22.02
CA TYR A 236 15.41 37.15 -23.11
C TYR A 236 16.21 37.36 -24.39
N ASP A 237 15.61 37.08 -25.54
CA ASP A 237 16.17 37.39 -26.85
C ASP A 237 15.97 38.88 -27.22
N ALA A 238 16.47 39.28 -28.39
CA ALA A 238 16.38 40.66 -28.88
C ALA A 238 14.93 41.10 -29.22
N LYS A 239 14.00 40.15 -29.41
CA LYS A 239 12.57 40.42 -29.65
C LYS A 239 11.77 40.47 -28.36
N GLY A 240 12.37 40.05 -27.25
CA GLY A 240 11.81 40.08 -25.92
C GLY A 240 11.19 38.76 -25.45
N TYR A 241 11.35 37.66 -26.20
CA TYR A 241 10.92 36.33 -25.77
C TYR A 241 11.94 35.68 -24.84
N ILE A 242 11.51 34.85 -23.91
CA ILE A 242 12.40 34.07 -23.04
C ILE A 242 13.19 33.10 -23.94
N SER A 243 14.52 33.20 -23.92
CA SER A 243 15.41 32.31 -24.67
C SER A 243 15.94 31.18 -23.81
N SER A 244 16.12 31.41 -22.50
CA SER A 244 16.54 30.37 -21.56
C SER A 244 16.14 30.70 -20.13
N VAL A 245 15.93 29.65 -19.35
CA VAL A 245 15.80 29.72 -17.89
C VAL A 245 16.91 28.88 -17.29
N SER A 246 17.64 29.44 -16.33
CA SER A 246 18.76 28.76 -15.69
C SER A 246 18.69 28.86 -14.17
N ASP A 247 19.36 27.94 -13.48
CA ASP A 247 19.52 28.01 -12.04
C ASP A 247 20.94 28.31 -11.59
N ASN A 248 21.08 28.55 -10.29
CA ASN A 248 22.35 28.81 -9.61
C ASN A 248 23.35 27.64 -9.67
N ALA A 249 22.96 26.49 -10.19
CA ALA A 249 23.80 25.32 -10.37
C ALA A 249 24.11 25.04 -11.85
N GLY A 250 23.72 25.95 -12.75
CA GLY A 250 24.09 25.94 -14.16
C GLY A 250 23.24 25.03 -15.04
N ARG A 251 22.13 24.47 -14.52
CA ARG A 251 21.15 23.81 -15.39
C ARG A 251 20.42 24.87 -16.18
N THR A 252 20.19 24.59 -17.46
CA THR A 252 19.54 25.52 -18.37
C THR A 252 18.49 24.78 -19.18
N VAL A 253 17.31 25.36 -19.25
CA VAL A 253 16.24 25.01 -20.19
C VAL A 253 16.23 26.10 -21.26
N THR A 254 16.21 25.73 -22.55
CA THR A 254 16.20 26.69 -23.66
C THR A 254 14.89 26.65 -24.43
N TYR A 255 14.47 27.81 -24.92
CA TYR A 255 13.18 28.02 -25.58
C TYR A 255 13.43 28.62 -26.96
N ALA A 256 12.72 28.14 -27.97
CA ALA A 256 12.83 28.67 -29.33
C ALA A 256 11.46 29.11 -29.87
N HIS A 257 11.46 30.26 -30.53
CA HIS A 257 10.25 30.89 -31.08
C HIS A 257 10.33 31.07 -32.58
N ASN A 258 9.19 31.04 -33.27
CA ASN A 258 9.12 31.38 -34.69
C ASN A 258 9.01 32.90 -34.92
N ALA A 259 8.96 33.32 -36.19
CA ALA A 259 8.87 34.72 -36.56
C ALA A 259 7.62 35.44 -36.03
N SER A 260 6.53 34.69 -35.79
CA SER A 260 5.25 35.18 -35.27
C SER A 260 5.17 35.14 -33.73
N GLY A 261 6.22 34.70 -33.03
CA GLY A 261 6.26 34.70 -31.58
C GLY A 261 5.70 33.46 -30.88
N TYR A 262 5.39 32.39 -31.62
CA TYR A 262 4.95 31.12 -31.01
C TYR A 262 6.13 30.30 -30.51
N LEU A 263 6.01 29.69 -29.33
CA LEU A 263 7.00 28.78 -28.76
C LEU A 263 7.02 27.46 -29.53
N THR A 264 8.04 27.25 -30.34
CA THR A 264 8.15 26.07 -31.22
C THR A 264 8.87 24.89 -30.59
N SER A 265 9.75 25.12 -29.62
CA SER A 265 10.44 24.02 -28.94
C SER A 265 11.00 24.41 -27.58
N VAL A 266 11.13 23.41 -26.71
CA VAL A 266 11.82 23.51 -25.42
C VAL A 266 12.83 22.38 -25.30
N THR A 267 14.05 22.73 -24.92
CA THR A 267 15.11 21.75 -24.63
C THR A 267 15.30 21.66 -23.12
N ASP A 268 15.07 20.47 -22.55
CA ASP A 268 15.20 20.23 -21.10
C ASP A 268 16.68 20.32 -20.63
N VAL A 269 16.86 20.22 -19.31
CA VAL A 269 18.19 20.28 -18.67
C VAL A 269 19.14 19.13 -19.05
N ARG A 270 18.65 18.09 -19.74
CA ARG A 270 19.41 16.94 -20.27
C ARG A 270 19.67 17.05 -21.78
N GLY A 271 19.15 18.09 -22.45
CA GLY A 271 19.27 18.28 -23.90
C GLY A 271 18.14 17.63 -24.70
N ASN A 272 17.09 17.13 -24.06
CA ASN A 272 15.96 16.49 -24.74
C ASN A 272 14.98 17.55 -25.28
N LEU A 273 14.55 17.38 -26.52
CA LEU A 273 13.77 18.37 -27.25
C LEU A 273 12.27 18.02 -27.26
N GLN A 274 11.43 18.90 -26.72
CA GLN A 274 9.98 18.90 -26.94
C GLN A 274 9.63 19.93 -28.02
N THR A 275 8.73 19.60 -28.94
CA THR A 275 8.31 20.51 -30.03
C THR A 275 6.81 20.76 -30.02
N TYR A 276 6.42 21.93 -30.53
CA TYR A 276 5.04 22.44 -30.48
C TYR A 276 4.64 23.01 -31.84
N TYR A 277 3.40 22.75 -32.24
CA TYR A 277 2.82 23.21 -33.50
C TYR A 277 1.44 23.84 -33.27
N TYR A 278 1.17 24.87 -34.05
CA TYR A 278 0.02 25.73 -33.90
C TYR A 278 -0.82 25.77 -35.16
N ASP A 279 -2.13 25.92 -35.00
CA ASP A 279 -3.05 26.07 -36.11
C ASP A 279 -3.03 27.50 -36.68
N GLY A 280 -3.85 27.76 -37.71
CA GLY A 280 -3.94 29.10 -38.33
C GLY A 280 -4.50 30.20 -37.41
N PHE A 281 -5.04 29.84 -36.24
CA PHE A 281 -5.54 30.75 -35.22
C PHE A 281 -4.55 30.91 -34.05
N GLY A 282 -3.40 30.21 -34.08
CA GLY A 282 -2.39 30.27 -33.03
C GLY A 282 -2.64 29.33 -31.85
N GLN A 283 -3.53 28.34 -31.97
CA GLN A 283 -3.81 27.36 -30.93
C GLN A 283 -2.88 26.14 -31.06
N LEU A 284 -2.30 25.69 -29.95
CA LEU A 284 -1.48 24.49 -29.84
C LEU A 284 -2.29 23.23 -30.19
N TYR A 285 -2.15 22.76 -31.43
CA TYR A 285 -2.84 21.57 -31.89
C TYR A 285 -1.98 20.32 -31.77
N LEU A 286 -0.65 20.44 -31.70
CA LEU A 286 0.24 19.28 -31.61
C LEU A 286 1.46 19.57 -30.74
N ALA A 287 1.71 18.71 -29.76
CA ALA A 287 2.95 18.64 -29.01
C ALA A 287 3.60 17.27 -29.24
N ILE A 288 4.91 17.27 -29.48
CA ILE A 288 5.71 16.05 -29.70
C ILE A 288 6.80 16.00 -28.63
N ASP A 289 6.86 14.89 -27.92
CA ASP A 289 7.85 14.63 -26.88
C ASP A 289 9.24 14.31 -27.45
N PRO A 290 10.28 14.25 -26.59
CA PRO A 290 11.63 13.88 -27.02
C PRO A 290 11.82 12.50 -27.67
N LEU A 291 10.87 11.57 -27.52
CA LEU A 291 10.86 10.27 -28.17
C LEU A 291 10.08 10.27 -29.49
N ASN A 292 9.63 11.45 -29.94
CA ASN A 292 8.85 11.68 -31.15
C ASN A 292 7.42 11.10 -31.10
N PHE A 293 6.85 10.99 -29.89
CA PHE A 293 5.44 10.63 -29.68
C PHE A 293 4.58 11.89 -29.49
N LYS A 294 3.33 11.81 -29.95
CA LYS A 294 2.34 12.89 -29.82
C LYS A 294 1.76 12.88 -28.41
N ASN A 295 2.23 13.75 -27.54
CA ASN A 295 1.69 13.85 -26.18
C ASN A 295 0.56 14.88 -26.05
N ALA A 296 0.28 15.66 -27.09
CA ALA A 296 -0.99 16.35 -27.28
C ALA A 296 -1.32 16.43 -28.77
N ASP A 297 -2.54 16.05 -29.18
CA ASP A 297 -3.05 16.15 -30.56
C ASP A 297 -4.49 16.70 -30.53
N ASN A 298 -4.63 18.02 -30.47
CA ASN A 298 -5.92 18.69 -30.33
C ASN A 298 -6.50 19.09 -31.69
N THR A 299 -7.80 18.91 -31.88
CA THR A 299 -8.57 19.58 -32.92
C THR A 299 -9.55 20.54 -32.26
N TYR A 300 -9.62 21.78 -32.72
CA TYR A 300 -10.45 22.83 -32.12
C TYR A 300 -11.67 23.18 -32.97
N TYR A 301 -12.72 23.63 -32.29
CA TYR A 301 -13.80 24.42 -32.88
C TYR A 301 -13.33 25.87 -33.12
N THR A 302 -14.10 26.64 -33.89
CA THR A 302 -13.78 28.04 -34.23
C THR A 302 -13.70 28.99 -33.03
N ASN A 303 -14.22 28.59 -31.87
CA ASN A 303 -14.21 29.34 -30.61
C ASN A 303 -13.13 28.85 -29.61
N ALA A 304 -12.11 28.12 -30.09
CA ALA A 304 -11.01 27.58 -29.29
C ALA A 304 -11.39 26.55 -28.21
N GLN A 305 -12.56 25.94 -28.36
CA GLN A 305 -12.94 24.73 -27.62
C GLN A 305 -12.36 23.50 -28.30
N VAL A 306 -11.85 22.56 -27.52
CA VAL A 306 -11.35 21.27 -28.04
C VAL A 306 -12.54 20.45 -28.53
N ALA A 307 -12.52 20.02 -29.78
CA ALA A 307 -13.46 19.06 -30.33
C ALA A 307 -12.98 17.62 -30.15
N VAL A 308 -11.67 17.39 -30.33
CA VAL A 308 -11.05 16.06 -30.29
C VAL A 308 -9.66 16.17 -29.67
N GLN A 309 -9.29 15.18 -28.86
CA GLN A 309 -7.93 14.94 -28.37
C GLN A 309 -7.45 13.57 -28.78
N GLY A 310 -6.46 13.51 -29.66
CA GLY A 310 -5.72 12.32 -30.01
C GLY A 310 -4.57 12.03 -29.05
N ASP A 311 -4.15 10.77 -28.99
CA ASP A 311 -2.96 10.31 -28.26
C ASP A 311 -1.86 9.76 -29.20
N ALA A 312 -0.74 9.31 -28.63
CA ALA A 312 0.39 8.80 -29.41
C ALA A 312 0.09 7.46 -30.10
N LEU A 313 -0.98 6.77 -29.71
CA LEU A 313 -1.44 5.52 -30.31
C LEU A 313 -2.51 5.75 -31.39
N GLY A 314 -2.88 7.00 -31.66
CA GLY A 314 -3.88 7.38 -32.67
C GLY A 314 -5.32 7.18 -32.22
N GLN A 315 -5.56 7.00 -30.92
CA GLN A 315 -6.88 6.94 -30.31
C GLN A 315 -7.31 8.33 -29.90
N ALA A 316 -8.62 8.60 -29.80
CA ALA A 316 -9.09 9.95 -29.52
C ALA A 316 -10.33 10.06 -28.63
N THR A 317 -10.28 11.02 -27.71
CA THR A 317 -11.42 11.48 -26.90
C THR A 317 -12.14 12.59 -27.66
N GLN A 318 -13.48 12.58 -27.66
CA GLN A 318 -14.29 13.58 -28.34
C GLN A 318 -15.08 14.41 -27.34
N PHE A 319 -15.26 15.69 -27.64
CA PHE A 319 -15.96 16.62 -26.78
C PHE A 319 -17.07 17.34 -27.54
N THR A 320 -18.13 17.73 -26.84
CA THR A 320 -19.16 18.64 -27.37
C THR A 320 -19.60 19.59 -26.28
N PHE A 321 -19.73 20.87 -26.62
CA PHE A 321 -20.14 21.94 -25.71
C PHE A 321 -21.38 22.63 -26.25
N LYS A 322 -22.37 22.88 -25.38
CA LYS A 322 -23.62 23.53 -25.75
C LYS A 322 -23.78 24.86 -25.01
N PRO A 323 -24.45 25.87 -25.61
CA PRO A 323 -24.67 27.17 -24.98
C PRO A 323 -25.42 27.14 -23.64
N ASN A 324 -26.13 26.05 -23.35
CA ASN A 324 -26.89 25.85 -22.11
C ASN A 324 -26.05 25.28 -20.94
N GLY A 325 -24.72 25.28 -21.03
CA GLY A 325 -23.81 24.76 -20.01
C GLY A 325 -23.68 23.23 -19.97
N GLN A 326 -24.29 22.51 -20.93
CA GLN A 326 -24.09 21.08 -21.10
C GLN A 326 -22.81 20.81 -21.90
N ALA A 327 -21.99 19.90 -21.40
CA ALA A 327 -20.85 19.34 -22.12
C ALA A 327 -20.91 17.81 -22.13
N THR A 328 -20.37 17.19 -23.16
CA THR A 328 -20.19 15.74 -23.24
C THR A 328 -18.76 15.39 -23.56
N GLU A 329 -18.29 14.30 -22.97
CA GLU A 329 -16.99 13.67 -23.22
C GLU A 329 -17.27 12.23 -23.64
N SER A 330 -16.88 11.87 -24.86
CA SER A 330 -16.86 10.49 -25.32
C SER A 330 -15.42 10.00 -25.25
N ASP A 331 -15.18 9.03 -24.39
CA ASP A 331 -13.87 8.41 -24.20
C ASP A 331 -13.39 7.72 -25.49
N ARG A 332 -12.13 7.28 -25.55
CA ARG A 332 -11.51 6.60 -26.71
C ARG A 332 -12.17 5.26 -27.02
N MET A 333 -13.02 4.75 -26.13
CA MET A 333 -13.85 3.57 -26.34
C MET A 333 -15.30 3.91 -26.75
N GLY A 334 -15.66 5.19 -26.86
CA GLY A 334 -16.99 5.68 -27.24
C GLY A 334 -18.00 5.80 -26.10
N ASN A 335 -17.60 5.54 -24.84
CA ASN A 335 -18.49 5.72 -23.69
C ASN A 335 -18.62 7.20 -23.37
N THR A 336 -19.86 7.68 -23.18
CA THR A 336 -20.13 9.12 -23.08
C THR A 336 -20.53 9.54 -21.68
N TRP A 337 -19.77 10.47 -21.10
CA TRP A 337 -20.11 11.19 -19.89
C TRP A 337 -20.79 12.51 -20.23
N THR A 338 -21.81 12.88 -19.47
CA THR A 338 -22.48 14.19 -19.60
C THR A 338 -22.25 15.02 -18.35
N TYR A 339 -21.86 16.27 -18.57
CA TYR A 339 -21.63 17.27 -17.54
C TYR A 339 -22.61 18.42 -17.76
N ARG A 340 -23.16 18.97 -16.67
CA ARG A 340 -23.92 20.22 -16.70
C ARG A 340 -23.31 21.19 -15.72
N HIS A 341 -23.15 22.42 -16.16
CA HIS A 341 -22.67 23.52 -15.33
C HIS A 341 -23.80 24.53 -15.13
N ASP A 342 -23.81 25.21 -13.98
CA ASP A 342 -24.70 26.33 -13.73
C ASP A 342 -24.22 27.62 -14.44
N ALA A 343 -24.94 28.73 -14.25
CA ALA A 343 -24.59 30.01 -14.88
C ALA A 343 -23.25 30.60 -14.42
N ASN A 344 -22.70 30.12 -13.29
CA ASN A 344 -21.39 30.51 -12.77
C ASN A 344 -20.27 29.56 -13.24
N GLY A 345 -20.60 28.52 -14.02
CA GLY A 345 -19.65 27.52 -14.50
C GLY A 345 -19.36 26.39 -13.52
N PHE A 346 -20.11 26.28 -12.42
CA PHE A 346 -19.95 25.19 -11.44
C PHE A 346 -20.67 23.94 -11.89
N LEU A 347 -20.01 22.78 -11.76
CA LEU A 347 -20.59 21.49 -12.12
C LEU A 347 -21.84 21.20 -11.28
N SER A 348 -23.02 21.24 -11.87
CA SER A 348 -24.32 20.96 -11.23
C SER A 348 -24.75 19.50 -11.34
N SER A 349 -24.32 18.78 -12.38
CA SER A 349 -24.53 17.33 -12.47
C SER A 349 -23.47 16.63 -13.32
N LYS A 350 -23.15 15.40 -12.95
CA LYS A 350 -22.35 14.45 -13.74
C LYS A 350 -23.16 13.17 -13.97
N THR A 351 -23.30 12.77 -15.22
CA THR A 351 -24.01 11.57 -15.64
C THR A 351 -23.04 10.60 -16.30
N ASP A 352 -23.00 9.37 -15.80
CA ASP A 352 -22.16 8.29 -16.35
C ASP A 352 -22.75 7.70 -17.64
N PRO A 353 -22.00 6.84 -18.36
CA PRO A 353 -22.47 6.19 -19.59
C PRO A 353 -23.71 5.28 -19.40
N TYR A 354 -24.10 4.97 -18.17
CA TYR A 354 -25.31 4.21 -17.83
C TYR A 354 -26.52 5.11 -17.52
N GLY A 355 -26.36 6.44 -17.53
CA GLY A 355 -27.39 7.40 -17.16
C GLY A 355 -27.50 7.67 -15.66
N ASN A 356 -26.63 7.08 -14.83
CA ASN A 356 -26.61 7.33 -13.40
C ASN A 356 -26.08 8.75 -13.15
N THR A 357 -26.86 9.57 -12.44
CA THR A 357 -26.56 11.00 -12.29
C THR A 357 -26.25 11.36 -10.85
N THR A 358 -25.10 11.99 -10.63
CA THR A 358 -24.75 12.67 -9.38
C THR A 358 -25.03 14.16 -9.54
N THR A 359 -25.67 14.80 -8.57
CA THR A 359 -25.94 16.25 -8.59
C THR A 359 -25.22 16.97 -7.45
N TYR A 360 -24.88 18.22 -7.72
CA TYR A 360 -24.11 19.09 -6.83
C TYR A 360 -24.85 20.41 -6.67
N THR A 361 -24.88 20.95 -5.46
CA THR A 361 -25.48 22.26 -5.17
C THR A 361 -24.46 23.14 -4.47
N TYR A 362 -24.37 24.40 -4.88
CA TYR A 362 -23.46 25.39 -4.33
C TYR A 362 -24.23 26.53 -3.67
N ASP A 363 -23.62 27.19 -2.69
CA ASP A 363 -24.12 28.48 -2.17
C ASP A 363 -23.76 29.64 -3.12
N ALA A 364 -24.19 30.86 -2.77
CA ALA A 364 -23.89 32.06 -3.55
C ALA A 364 -22.39 32.41 -3.59
N GLN A 365 -21.58 31.83 -2.70
CA GLN A 365 -20.13 31.98 -2.64
C GLN A 365 -19.40 30.83 -3.36
N GLY A 366 -20.11 29.93 -4.03
CA GLY A 366 -19.51 28.83 -4.79
C GLY A 366 -19.01 27.65 -3.95
N ASN A 367 -19.39 27.55 -2.67
CA ASN A 367 -19.05 26.39 -1.85
C ASN A 367 -20.04 25.24 -2.09
N LEU A 368 -19.54 24.00 -2.21
CA LEU A 368 -20.36 22.80 -2.40
C LEU A 368 -21.14 22.46 -1.13
N THR A 369 -22.44 22.74 -1.07
CA THR A 369 -23.31 22.53 0.11
C THR A 369 -24.05 21.20 0.10
N LYS A 370 -24.23 20.57 -1.07
CA LYS A 370 -24.99 19.33 -1.19
C LYS A 370 -24.49 18.47 -2.34
N VAL A 371 -24.37 17.17 -2.10
CA VAL A 371 -24.15 16.14 -3.11
C VAL A 371 -25.29 15.12 -3.01
N VAL A 372 -25.92 14.81 -4.14
CA VAL A 372 -26.90 13.72 -4.25
C VAL A 372 -26.32 12.67 -5.18
N ASP A 373 -26.08 11.48 -4.67
CA ASP A 373 -25.58 10.36 -5.47
C ASP A 373 -26.68 9.75 -6.35
N PRO A 374 -26.35 8.81 -7.26
CA PRO A 374 -27.35 8.22 -8.15
C PRO A 374 -28.45 7.40 -7.47
N LEU A 375 -28.29 7.05 -6.19
CA LEU A 375 -29.31 6.39 -5.38
C LEU A 375 -30.20 7.38 -4.62
N GLY A 376 -29.99 8.69 -4.80
CA GLY A 376 -30.73 9.74 -4.11
C GLY A 376 -30.24 10.03 -2.69
N ARG A 377 -29.10 9.45 -2.28
CA ARG A 377 -28.53 9.64 -0.94
C ARG A 377 -27.85 11.00 -0.86
N ILE A 378 -28.07 11.73 0.23
CA ILE A 378 -27.68 13.14 0.35
C ILE A 378 -26.52 13.29 1.34
N THR A 379 -25.42 13.88 0.87
CA THR A 379 -24.37 14.44 1.75
C THR A 379 -24.52 15.95 1.76
N THR A 380 -24.48 16.57 2.95
CA THR A 380 -24.54 18.03 3.10
C THR A 380 -23.29 18.59 3.75
N MET A 381 -22.99 19.84 3.42
CA MET A 381 -21.86 20.59 3.94
C MET A 381 -22.28 22.03 4.26
N THR A 382 -21.69 22.61 5.30
CA THR A 382 -21.86 24.04 5.63
C THR A 382 -20.51 24.74 5.69
N TYR A 383 -20.48 26.05 5.45
CA TYR A 383 -19.25 26.83 5.37
C TYR A 383 -19.38 28.17 6.12
N ASP A 384 -18.24 28.74 6.54
CA ASP A 384 -18.17 30.13 6.97
C ASP A 384 -18.06 31.09 5.76
N THR A 385 -18.08 32.40 6.01
CA THR A 385 -17.97 33.43 4.95
C THR A 385 -16.61 33.47 4.26
N ARG A 386 -15.62 32.70 4.73
CA ARG A 386 -14.28 32.57 4.15
C ARG A 386 -14.10 31.22 3.42
N GLY A 387 -15.19 30.46 3.24
CA GLY A 387 -15.19 29.18 2.56
C GLY A 387 -14.54 28.05 3.37
N ASN A 388 -14.49 28.15 4.70
CA ASN A 388 -14.05 27.05 5.55
C ASN A 388 -15.21 26.11 5.87
N LEU A 389 -15.02 24.80 5.63
CA LEU A 389 -16.03 23.77 5.88
C LEU A 389 -16.33 23.68 7.38
N LEU A 390 -17.51 24.06 7.85
CA LEU A 390 -17.94 24.02 9.26
C LEU A 390 -18.58 22.68 9.65
N SER A 391 -19.28 22.02 8.74
CA SER A 391 -19.83 20.68 8.99
C SER A 391 -19.91 19.85 7.72
N LYS A 392 -19.83 18.53 7.88
CA LYS A 392 -20.14 17.55 6.83
C LYS A 392 -21.01 16.45 7.42
N THR A 393 -22.17 16.24 6.84
CA THR A 393 -23.16 15.24 7.25
C THR A 393 -23.34 14.23 6.14
N ASN A 394 -23.09 12.95 6.43
CA ASN A 394 -23.33 11.88 5.46
C ASN A 394 -24.83 11.53 5.38
N PRO A 395 -25.26 10.66 4.44
CA PRO A 395 -26.68 10.35 4.30
C PRO A 395 -27.29 9.56 5.47
N ALA A 396 -26.47 9.01 6.37
CA ALA A 396 -26.93 8.39 7.63
C ALA A 396 -27.10 9.42 8.77
N GLY A 397 -26.83 10.71 8.55
CA GLY A 397 -26.94 11.77 9.55
C GLY A 397 -25.69 11.94 10.43
N GLU A 398 -24.65 11.15 10.20
CA GLU A 398 -23.40 11.22 10.96
C GLU A 398 -22.66 12.51 10.57
N THR A 399 -22.46 13.38 11.56
CA THR A 399 -21.97 14.74 11.33
C THR A 399 -20.61 14.97 11.97
N PHE A 400 -19.64 15.36 11.15
CA PHE A 400 -18.38 15.94 11.63
C PHE A 400 -18.51 17.46 11.63
N GLN A 401 -18.00 18.10 12.68
CA GLN A 401 -17.92 19.56 12.78
C GLN A 401 -16.48 20.01 12.84
N TYR A 402 -16.22 21.20 12.31
CA TYR A 402 -14.88 21.78 12.19
C TYR A 402 -14.92 23.23 12.65
N SER A 403 -13.89 23.67 13.37
CA SER A 403 -13.73 25.08 13.76
C SER A 403 -12.43 25.64 13.23
N TYR A 404 -12.38 26.94 12.96
CA TYR A 404 -11.22 27.62 12.40
C TYR A 404 -10.94 28.93 13.13
N ASP A 405 -9.67 29.35 13.14
CA ASP A 405 -9.29 30.67 13.65
C ASP A 405 -9.49 31.79 12.59
N ALA A 406 -9.07 33.02 12.93
CA ALA A 406 -9.14 34.18 12.03
C ALA A 406 -8.25 34.07 10.78
N ARG A 407 -7.26 33.16 10.76
CA ARG A 407 -6.32 32.92 9.65
C ARG A 407 -6.66 31.66 8.83
N ASN A 408 -7.84 31.07 9.05
CA ASN A 408 -8.33 29.84 8.42
C ASN A 408 -7.62 28.56 8.88
N ASN A 409 -6.92 28.59 10.01
CA ASN A 409 -6.32 27.37 10.56
C ASN A 409 -7.39 26.52 11.24
N LEU A 410 -7.47 25.22 10.93
CA LEU A 410 -8.37 24.27 11.59
C LEU A 410 -7.99 24.11 13.06
N THR A 411 -8.84 24.53 13.99
CA THR A 411 -8.61 24.50 15.45
C THR A 411 -9.25 23.30 16.13
N SER A 412 -10.32 22.74 15.59
CA SER A 412 -10.93 21.54 16.15
C SER A 412 -11.70 20.70 15.12
N ILE A 413 -11.83 19.41 15.43
CA ILE A 413 -12.73 18.47 14.77
C ILE A 413 -13.56 17.78 15.85
N THR A 414 -14.88 17.86 15.74
CA THR A 414 -15.81 17.12 16.59
C THR A 414 -16.38 15.96 15.78
N ASN A 415 -16.21 14.74 16.28
CA ASN A 415 -16.79 13.55 15.64
C ASN A 415 -18.29 13.40 15.95
N PRO A 416 -19.03 12.52 15.25
CA PRO A 416 -20.45 12.30 15.50
C PRO A 416 -20.82 11.88 16.93
N LYS A 417 -19.88 11.38 17.74
CA LYS A 417 -20.08 11.04 19.16
C LYS A 417 -19.76 12.20 20.11
N GLY A 418 -19.39 13.37 19.60
CA GLY A 418 -19.06 14.57 20.38
C GLY A 418 -17.64 14.64 20.92
N ALA A 419 -16.78 13.65 20.63
CA ALA A 419 -15.37 13.74 21.04
C ALA A 419 -14.64 14.75 20.15
N VAL A 420 -13.75 15.55 20.76
CA VAL A 420 -13.09 16.68 20.12
C VAL A 420 -11.59 16.42 19.99
N LYS A 421 -11.07 16.60 18.78
CA LYS A 421 -9.64 16.69 18.46
C LYS A 421 -9.30 18.16 18.28
N THR A 422 -8.22 18.65 18.88
CA THR A 422 -7.85 20.08 18.83
C THR A 422 -6.47 20.32 18.25
N PHE A 423 -6.28 21.51 17.70
CA PHE A 423 -5.05 21.98 17.08
C PHE A 423 -4.81 23.43 17.50
N THR A 424 -3.56 23.77 17.82
CA THR A 424 -3.16 25.15 18.12
C THR A 424 -2.05 25.59 17.19
N TYR A 425 -1.95 26.90 16.94
CA TYR A 425 -1.01 27.47 15.98
C TYR A 425 -0.33 28.70 16.58
N ASP A 426 0.87 29.01 16.08
CA ASP A 426 1.52 30.28 16.36
C ASP A 426 0.96 31.41 15.45
N ALA A 427 1.49 32.62 15.61
CA ALA A 427 1.09 33.77 14.78
C ALA A 427 1.52 33.65 13.30
N LYS A 428 2.39 32.69 12.97
CA LYS A 428 2.94 32.40 11.64
C LYS A 428 2.30 31.15 11.02
N ASN A 429 1.13 30.70 11.51
CA ASN A 429 0.40 29.51 11.06
C ASN A 429 1.13 28.16 11.24
N ASN A 430 2.15 28.08 12.07
CA ASN A 430 2.79 26.81 12.37
C ASN A 430 2.00 26.05 13.46
N LEU A 431 1.78 24.75 13.26
CA LEU A 431 1.01 23.90 14.19
C LEU A 431 1.79 23.62 15.48
N LEU A 432 1.44 24.26 16.60
CA LEU A 432 2.12 24.08 17.88
C LEU A 432 1.72 22.79 18.59
N THR A 433 0.43 22.44 18.59
CA THR A 433 -0.07 21.24 19.27
C THR A 433 -1.14 20.52 18.47
N LYS A 434 -1.19 19.20 18.63
CA LYS A 434 -2.26 18.32 18.16
C LYS A 434 -2.70 17.42 19.31
N THR A 435 -3.97 17.52 19.70
CA THR A 435 -4.55 16.72 20.78
C THR A 435 -5.56 15.73 20.20
N ASP A 436 -5.37 14.43 20.45
CA ASP A 436 -6.25 13.35 19.97
C ASP A 436 -7.64 13.35 20.65
N PHE A 437 -8.55 12.44 20.26
CA PHE A 437 -9.90 12.43 20.81
C PHE A 437 -9.97 11.96 22.29
N ARG A 438 -8.85 11.46 22.84
CA ARG A 438 -8.70 11.08 24.25
C ARG A 438 -8.02 12.17 25.09
N GLY A 439 -7.56 13.26 24.49
CA GLY A 439 -6.85 14.33 25.18
C GLY A 439 -5.33 14.18 25.22
N ASN A 440 -4.72 13.26 24.47
CA ASN A 440 -3.26 13.12 24.41
C ASN A 440 -2.67 14.10 23.41
N THR A 441 -1.67 14.88 23.83
CA THR A 441 -1.12 16.00 23.04
C THR A 441 0.27 15.70 22.50
N THR A 442 0.44 15.86 21.19
CA THR A 442 1.75 15.98 20.52
C THR A 442 2.07 17.46 20.34
N THR A 443 3.32 17.87 20.59
CA THR A 443 3.76 19.27 20.44
C THR A 443 4.87 19.40 19.40
N PHE A 444 4.95 20.57 18.76
CA PHE A 444 5.95 20.87 17.73
C PHE A 444 6.60 22.23 18.01
N THR A 445 7.89 22.33 17.68
CA THR A 445 8.61 23.61 17.61
C THR A 445 9.13 23.85 16.20
N TYR A 446 9.45 25.10 15.88
CA TYR A 446 9.80 25.50 14.51
C TYR A 446 11.06 26.35 14.44
N THR A 447 11.80 26.22 13.34
CA THR A 447 12.85 27.18 12.95
C THR A 447 12.24 28.54 12.60
N PRO A 448 13.03 29.63 12.53
CA PRO A 448 12.52 30.92 12.09
C PRO A 448 11.83 30.90 10.72
N SER A 449 12.24 29.97 9.85
CA SER A 449 11.70 29.69 8.52
C SER A 449 10.53 28.71 8.49
N GLY A 450 9.95 28.33 9.63
CA GLY A 450 8.72 27.52 9.67
C GLY A 450 8.91 26.02 9.45
N GLN A 451 10.15 25.52 9.49
CA GLN A 451 10.42 24.09 9.42
C GLN A 451 10.36 23.49 10.81
N VAL A 452 9.84 22.27 10.96
CA VAL A 452 9.70 21.61 12.28
C VAL A 452 11.09 21.38 12.86
N SER A 453 11.46 22.02 13.98
CA SER A 453 12.74 21.81 14.67
C SER A 453 12.65 20.71 15.73
N SER A 454 11.49 20.47 16.32
CA SER A 454 11.25 19.32 17.18
C SER A 454 9.79 18.85 17.14
N ALA A 455 9.59 17.58 17.45
CA ALA A 455 8.29 16.98 17.71
C ALA A 455 8.37 16.15 19.00
N THR A 456 7.43 16.36 19.90
CA THR A 456 7.36 15.67 21.19
C THR A 456 6.03 14.92 21.30
N ASP A 457 6.10 13.61 21.49
CA ASP A 457 4.91 12.75 21.62
C ASP A 457 4.20 12.94 22.98
N PRO A 458 3.00 12.36 23.18
CA PRO A 458 2.28 12.49 24.45
C PRO A 458 2.96 11.87 25.68
N LEU A 459 4.00 11.05 25.48
CA LEU A 459 4.81 10.46 26.54
C LEU A 459 6.04 11.33 26.89
N GLY A 460 6.27 12.44 26.17
CA GLY A 460 7.41 13.34 26.36
C GLY A 460 8.64 12.98 25.54
N ASN A 461 8.57 11.98 24.66
CA ASN A 461 9.69 11.58 23.83
C ASN A 461 9.87 12.58 22.68
N THR A 462 11.07 13.16 22.54
CA THR A 462 11.33 14.27 21.62
C THR A 462 12.28 13.89 20.50
N THR A 463 11.87 14.08 19.25
CA THR A 463 12.73 14.02 18.06
C THR A 463 13.06 15.44 17.58
N THR A 464 14.32 15.71 17.22
CA THR A 464 14.76 17.03 16.74
C THR A 464 15.28 16.97 15.30
N PHE A 465 15.12 18.07 14.58
CA PHE A 465 15.47 18.23 13.18
C PHE A 465 16.30 19.50 13.02
N THR A 466 17.35 19.42 12.20
CA THR A 466 18.22 20.54 11.88
C THR A 466 18.37 20.66 10.38
N TYR A 467 18.42 21.89 9.89
CA TYR A 467 18.40 22.21 8.48
C TYR A 467 19.63 23.04 8.13
N ASN A 468 20.11 22.92 6.89
CA ASN A 468 21.18 23.78 6.38
C ASN A 468 20.62 25.16 5.98
N ALA A 469 21.49 26.08 5.55
CA ALA A 469 21.09 27.43 5.10
C ALA A 469 20.10 27.41 3.91
N ASN A 470 20.09 26.33 3.12
CA ASN A 470 19.19 26.16 1.98
C ASN A 470 17.82 25.56 2.36
N GLY A 471 17.61 25.22 3.63
CA GLY A 471 16.40 24.57 4.11
C GLY A 471 16.38 23.05 3.93
N ASP A 472 17.47 22.44 3.47
CA ASP A 472 17.53 20.98 3.35
C ASP A 472 17.78 20.34 4.72
N LEU A 473 17.12 19.20 5.01
CA LEU A 473 17.21 18.49 6.29
C LEU A 473 18.62 17.91 6.51
N GLN A 474 19.46 18.58 7.29
CA GLN A 474 20.84 18.16 7.51
C GLN A 474 20.96 17.00 8.49
N LYS A 475 20.16 17.01 9.57
CA LYS A 475 20.28 16.04 10.65
C LYS A 475 18.99 15.82 11.41
N VAL A 476 18.73 14.56 11.77
CA VAL A 476 17.65 14.11 12.65
C VAL A 476 18.28 13.48 13.90
N THR A 477 17.83 13.90 15.08
CA THR A 477 18.16 13.24 16.35
C THR A 477 16.88 12.65 16.93
N ASP A 478 16.80 11.32 17.01
CA ASP A 478 15.63 10.63 17.57
C ASP A 478 15.54 10.78 19.10
N ALA A 479 14.45 10.30 19.70
CA ALA A 479 14.23 10.41 21.14
C ALA A 479 15.18 9.57 22.01
N LEU A 480 15.98 8.68 21.41
CA LEU A 480 17.06 7.96 22.08
C LEU A 480 18.42 8.64 21.90
N GLY A 481 18.48 9.77 21.19
CA GLY A 481 19.72 10.51 20.90
C GLY A 481 20.48 9.99 19.68
N ASN A 482 19.93 9.06 18.90
CA ASN A 482 20.60 8.55 17.70
C ASN A 482 20.52 9.59 16.58
N VAL A 483 21.64 9.81 15.89
CA VAL A 483 21.79 10.87 14.89
C VAL A 483 21.88 10.30 13.48
N THR A 484 20.97 10.69 12.60
CA THR A 484 21.09 10.46 11.15
C THR A 484 21.39 11.77 10.45
N THR A 485 22.32 11.78 9.49
CA THR A 485 22.69 12.99 8.73
C THR A 485 22.54 12.79 7.22
N PHE A 486 22.30 13.89 6.51
CA PHE A 486 22.06 13.89 5.06
C PHE A 486 23.00 14.86 4.36
N GLY A 487 23.54 14.42 3.22
CA GLY A 487 24.30 15.24 2.28
C GLY A 487 23.48 15.51 1.04
N TYR A 488 23.71 16.68 0.43
CA TYR A 488 22.94 17.17 -0.71
C TYR A 488 23.86 17.66 -1.83
N ASP A 489 23.40 17.55 -3.07
CA ASP A 489 23.98 18.32 -4.18
C ASP A 489 23.46 19.77 -4.18
N ALA A 490 23.90 20.57 -5.16
CA ALA A 490 23.49 21.96 -5.29
C ALA A 490 21.96 22.14 -5.49
N PHE A 491 21.29 21.11 -6.04
CA PHE A 491 19.86 21.10 -6.36
C PHE A 491 18.97 20.65 -5.18
N GLY A 492 19.59 20.12 -4.13
CA GLY A 492 18.91 19.55 -2.97
C GLY A 492 18.59 18.06 -3.12
N ASN A 493 19.13 17.34 -4.10
CA ASN A 493 19.00 15.87 -4.12
C ASN A 493 19.89 15.26 -3.04
N VAL A 494 19.42 14.20 -2.38
CA VAL A 494 20.16 13.53 -1.30
C VAL A 494 21.32 12.72 -1.90
N THR A 495 22.54 13.21 -1.78
CA THR A 495 23.75 12.53 -2.28
C THR A 495 24.35 11.55 -1.27
N SER A 496 24.04 11.73 0.02
CA SER A 496 24.42 10.77 1.05
C SER A 496 23.47 10.70 2.23
N VAL A 497 23.33 9.53 2.82
CA VAL A 497 22.68 9.32 4.12
C VAL A 497 23.69 8.64 5.03
N THR A 498 23.95 9.21 6.21
CA THR A 498 24.80 8.61 7.24
C THR A 498 23.94 8.22 8.42
N ASP A 499 23.90 6.92 8.74
CA ASP A 499 23.15 6.41 9.89
C ASP A 499 23.86 6.69 11.23
N PRO A 500 23.20 6.40 12.37
CA PRO A 500 23.79 6.64 13.70
C PRO A 500 25.04 5.85 14.03
N ALA A 501 25.41 4.85 13.24
CA ALA A 501 26.67 4.11 13.38
C ALA A 501 27.76 4.58 12.39
N GLY A 502 27.52 5.69 11.68
CA GLY A 502 28.47 6.27 10.72
C GLY A 502 28.54 5.53 9.39
N LYS A 503 27.54 4.68 9.05
CA LYS A 503 27.50 3.98 7.75
C LYS A 503 26.85 4.89 6.72
N VAL A 504 27.47 4.96 5.53
CA VAL A 504 27.12 5.95 4.51
C VAL A 504 26.60 5.26 3.25
N TRP A 505 25.38 5.62 2.85
CA TRP A 505 24.85 5.33 1.52
C TRP A 505 25.10 6.54 0.63
N LYS A 506 25.48 6.31 -0.62
CA LYS A 506 25.74 7.37 -1.60
C LYS A 506 24.81 7.26 -2.80
N ARG A 507 24.47 8.40 -3.39
CA ARG A 507 23.61 8.50 -4.56
C ARG A 507 24.16 9.49 -5.57
N THR A 508 23.92 9.24 -6.84
CA THR A 508 24.21 10.17 -7.94
C THR A 508 22.97 10.37 -8.79
N TYR A 509 22.89 11.52 -9.47
CA TYR A 509 21.72 11.94 -10.23
C TYR A 509 22.13 12.51 -11.58
N ASP A 510 21.23 12.44 -12.57
CA ASP A 510 21.35 13.23 -13.79
C ASP A 510 20.91 14.69 -13.55
N ALA A 511 21.01 15.55 -14.57
CA ALA A 511 20.62 16.96 -14.47
C ALA A 511 19.12 17.17 -14.17
N ALA A 512 18.26 16.21 -14.53
CA ALA A 512 16.83 16.25 -14.23
C ALA A 512 16.49 15.72 -12.83
N GLY A 513 17.47 15.19 -12.08
CA GLY A 513 17.26 14.63 -10.74
C GLY A 513 16.86 13.15 -10.73
N ASN A 514 17.00 12.44 -11.85
CA ASN A 514 16.79 11.00 -11.92
C ASN A 514 17.97 10.28 -11.26
N LEU A 515 17.70 9.25 -10.44
CA LEU A 515 18.72 8.52 -9.68
C LEU A 515 19.54 7.62 -10.61
N LEU A 516 20.84 7.86 -10.77
CA LEU A 516 21.70 7.05 -11.64
C LEU A 516 22.35 5.88 -10.91
N THR A 517 22.82 6.10 -9.69
CA THR A 517 23.48 5.06 -8.89
C THR A 517 23.08 5.15 -7.42
N GLU A 518 22.95 4.01 -6.76
CA GLU A 518 22.92 3.89 -5.30
C GLU A 518 24.06 2.96 -4.84
N VAL A 519 24.88 3.44 -3.90
CA VAL A 519 26.02 2.71 -3.36
C VAL A 519 25.82 2.50 -1.87
N ASP A 520 25.82 1.24 -1.43
CA ASP A 520 25.71 0.88 -0.02
C ASP A 520 27.04 1.10 0.75
N PRO A 521 27.04 1.00 2.10
CA PRO A 521 28.26 1.14 2.90
C PRO A 521 29.34 0.06 2.67
N LEU A 522 29.04 -0.98 1.90
CA LEU A 522 29.98 -2.02 1.47
C LEU A 522 30.50 -1.81 0.05
N LEU A 523 30.14 -0.68 -0.59
CA LEU A 523 30.47 -0.33 -1.97
C LEU A 523 29.78 -1.22 -3.02
N ASN A 524 28.68 -1.86 -2.67
CA ASN A 524 27.80 -2.52 -3.64
C ASN A 524 26.99 -1.44 -4.36
N THR A 525 26.97 -1.48 -5.70
CA THR A 525 26.36 -0.45 -6.53
C THR A 525 25.16 -1.01 -7.29
N THR A 526 24.01 -0.35 -7.16
CA THR A 526 22.85 -0.53 -8.04
C THR A 526 22.81 0.64 -9.02
N THR A 527 22.55 0.36 -10.31
CA THR A 527 22.50 1.40 -11.36
C THR A 527 21.15 1.43 -12.06
N TYR A 528 20.76 2.62 -12.53
CA TYR A 528 19.49 2.84 -13.22
C TYR A 528 19.73 3.62 -14.52
N THR A 529 18.91 3.34 -15.53
CA THR A 529 18.90 4.08 -16.80
C THR A 529 17.50 4.59 -17.12
N TYR A 530 17.42 5.65 -17.93
CA TYR A 530 16.17 6.32 -18.27
C TYR A 530 16.13 6.65 -19.77
N ASP A 531 14.93 6.78 -20.32
CA ASP A 531 14.72 7.34 -21.66
C ASP A 531 14.69 8.89 -21.63
N ALA A 532 14.50 9.49 -22.81
CA ALA A 532 14.45 10.95 -22.97
C ALA A 532 13.24 11.59 -22.27
N ASN A 533 12.17 10.84 -22.00
CA ASN A 533 11.01 11.28 -21.23
C ASN A 533 11.20 11.11 -19.70
N GLY A 534 12.29 10.46 -19.28
CA GLY A 534 12.56 10.19 -17.87
C GLY A 534 11.91 8.90 -17.35
N ASN A 535 11.39 8.04 -18.22
CA ASN A 535 10.92 6.71 -17.82
C ASN A 535 12.12 5.78 -17.59
N ARG A 536 12.10 4.98 -16.51
CA ARG A 536 13.22 4.09 -16.17
C ARG A 536 13.28 2.92 -17.14
N THR A 537 14.34 2.79 -17.91
CA THR A 537 14.54 1.70 -18.90
C THR A 537 15.24 0.47 -18.34
N SER A 538 16.04 0.61 -17.27
CA SER A 538 16.65 -0.54 -16.60
C SER A 538 16.99 -0.30 -15.13
N ILE A 539 17.14 -1.41 -14.41
CA ILE A 539 17.80 -1.50 -13.10
C ILE A 539 18.81 -2.65 -13.17
N THR A 540 20.04 -2.40 -12.73
CA THR A 540 21.08 -3.43 -12.60
C THR A 540 21.51 -3.54 -11.14
N ASP A 541 21.43 -4.74 -10.60
CA ASP A 541 21.78 -5.03 -9.21
C ASP A 541 23.32 -5.08 -9.00
N PRO A 542 23.80 -5.15 -7.74
CA PRO A 542 25.23 -5.23 -7.45
C PRO A 542 25.98 -6.47 -7.96
N MET A 543 25.25 -7.52 -8.35
CA MET A 543 25.81 -8.71 -8.99
C MET A 543 25.88 -8.59 -10.51
N GLY A 544 25.31 -7.54 -11.10
CA GLY A 544 25.26 -7.31 -12.54
C GLY A 544 24.03 -7.91 -13.23
N ASN A 545 23.02 -8.35 -12.47
CA ASN A 545 21.77 -8.84 -13.04
C ASN A 545 20.89 -7.64 -13.41
N THR A 546 20.43 -7.58 -14.67
CA THR A 546 19.68 -6.44 -15.20
C THR A 546 18.22 -6.81 -15.45
N THR A 547 17.30 -5.96 -15.00
CA THR A 547 15.89 -5.97 -15.39
C THR A 547 15.60 -4.75 -16.25
N THR A 548 14.89 -4.92 -17.37
CA THR A 548 14.56 -3.84 -18.32
C THR A 548 13.06 -3.59 -18.40
N TYR A 549 12.70 -2.35 -18.75
CA TYR A 549 11.33 -1.87 -18.84
C TYR A 549 11.09 -1.26 -20.22
N ALA A 550 9.92 -1.53 -20.81
CA ALA A 550 9.50 -0.96 -22.07
C ALA A 550 8.16 -0.24 -21.93
N TYR A 551 8.06 0.92 -22.57
CA TYR A 551 6.89 1.80 -22.51
C TYR A 551 6.28 1.97 -23.91
N ASP A 552 4.98 2.22 -23.98
CA ASP A 552 4.33 2.64 -25.23
C ASP A 552 4.46 4.16 -25.46
N GLY A 553 3.86 4.66 -26.54
CA GLY A 553 3.93 6.07 -26.92
C GLY A 553 3.20 7.02 -25.95
N ASN A 554 2.28 6.53 -25.13
CA ASN A 554 1.62 7.32 -24.08
C ASN A 554 2.44 7.27 -22.76
N GLY A 555 3.58 6.57 -22.74
CA GLY A 555 4.43 6.42 -21.56
C GLY A 555 3.97 5.32 -20.61
N ASN A 556 3.05 4.45 -21.02
CA ASN A 556 2.58 3.36 -20.17
C ASN A 556 3.53 2.16 -20.20
N LEU A 557 3.78 1.55 -19.03
CA LEU A 557 4.62 0.35 -18.94
C LEU A 557 3.91 -0.84 -19.61
N VAL A 558 4.45 -1.32 -20.74
CA VAL A 558 3.87 -2.44 -21.50
C VAL A 558 4.65 -3.73 -21.37
N SER A 559 5.92 -3.68 -20.93
CA SER A 559 6.70 -4.89 -20.69
C SER A 559 7.83 -4.73 -19.67
N VAL A 560 8.10 -5.82 -18.95
CA VAL A 560 9.26 -5.99 -18.07
C VAL A 560 9.99 -7.27 -18.49
N THR A 561 11.31 -7.20 -18.67
CA THR A 561 12.16 -8.38 -18.87
C THR A 561 13.07 -8.55 -17.66
N ASP A 562 12.96 -9.69 -16.98
CA ASP A 562 13.78 -10.00 -15.81
C ASP A 562 15.21 -10.42 -16.18
N ALA A 563 16.07 -10.62 -15.19
CA ALA A 563 17.48 -10.95 -15.42
C ALA A 563 17.73 -12.36 -15.98
N LEU A 564 16.72 -13.23 -16.03
CA LEU A 564 16.77 -14.52 -16.71
C LEU A 564 16.20 -14.45 -18.14
N GLY A 565 15.73 -13.28 -18.57
CA GLY A 565 15.12 -13.06 -19.87
C GLY A 565 13.63 -13.39 -19.93
N ASN A 566 12.97 -13.69 -18.80
CA ASN A 566 11.53 -13.92 -18.81
C ASN A 566 10.80 -12.58 -18.96
N VAL A 567 9.81 -12.56 -19.86
CA VAL A 567 9.06 -11.36 -20.19
C VAL A 567 7.70 -11.38 -19.50
N THR A 568 7.37 -10.28 -18.82
CA THR A 568 6.00 -9.95 -18.43
C THR A 568 5.48 -8.86 -19.36
N LYS A 569 4.26 -9.03 -19.88
CA LYS A 569 3.56 -8.01 -20.67
C LYS A 569 2.30 -7.52 -19.98
N TYR A 570 1.99 -6.26 -20.19
CA TYR A 570 0.76 -5.63 -19.72
C TYR A 570 -0.10 -5.25 -20.93
N GLY A 571 -1.36 -5.68 -20.93
CA GLY A 571 -2.34 -5.21 -21.89
C GLY A 571 -3.14 -4.06 -21.28
N LEU A 572 -3.32 -3.01 -22.06
CA LEU A 572 -4.11 -1.83 -21.71
C LEU A 572 -5.28 -1.72 -22.69
N ASP A 573 -6.42 -1.18 -22.26
CA ASP A 573 -7.44 -0.71 -23.19
C ASP A 573 -7.12 0.71 -23.68
N ALA A 574 -8.01 1.28 -24.50
CA ALA A 574 -7.81 2.61 -25.06
C ALA A 574 -7.84 3.74 -24.00
N GLU A 575 -8.44 3.49 -22.83
CA GLU A 575 -8.40 4.39 -21.68
C GLU A 575 -7.16 4.16 -20.81
N GLU A 576 -6.16 3.45 -21.33
CA GLU A 576 -4.89 3.14 -20.65
C GLU A 576 -5.09 2.32 -19.37
N ARG A 577 -6.26 1.67 -19.22
CA ARG A 577 -6.56 0.85 -18.04
C ARG A 577 -5.99 -0.55 -18.25
N PRO A 578 -5.38 -1.16 -17.22
CA PRO A 578 -4.78 -2.48 -17.32
C PRO A 578 -5.82 -3.58 -17.44
N THR A 579 -5.96 -4.11 -18.65
CA THR A 579 -6.89 -5.18 -18.99
C THR A 579 -6.28 -6.56 -18.85
N SER A 580 -4.95 -6.69 -18.92
CA SER A 580 -4.30 -7.99 -18.72
C SER A 580 -2.86 -7.91 -18.23
N THR A 581 -2.40 -9.01 -17.63
CA THR A 581 -0.99 -9.25 -17.33
C THR A 581 -0.64 -10.66 -17.80
N THR A 582 0.36 -10.76 -18.68
CA THR A 582 0.88 -12.02 -19.19
C THR A 582 2.29 -12.25 -18.67
N VAL A 583 2.51 -13.25 -17.83
CA VAL A 583 3.88 -13.64 -17.42
C VAL A 583 4.43 -14.74 -18.31
N ALA A 584 5.76 -14.87 -18.34
CA ALA A 584 6.46 -15.83 -19.20
C ALA A 584 6.04 -15.68 -20.68
N PHE A 585 5.77 -14.44 -21.11
CA PHE A 585 5.33 -14.12 -22.47
C PHE A 585 6.33 -14.64 -23.50
N GLY A 586 5.82 -15.23 -24.58
CA GLY A 586 6.63 -15.84 -25.64
C GLY A 586 7.10 -17.27 -25.34
N THR A 587 6.74 -17.84 -24.18
CA THR A 587 7.02 -19.24 -23.84
C THR A 587 5.73 -20.08 -23.85
N PRO A 588 5.82 -21.43 -23.92
CA PRO A 588 4.67 -22.31 -23.72
C PRO A 588 4.02 -22.21 -22.34
N MET A 589 4.67 -21.53 -21.38
CA MET A 589 4.17 -21.32 -20.01
C MET A 589 3.54 -19.93 -19.84
N ALA A 590 3.31 -19.20 -20.94
CA ALA A 590 2.64 -17.92 -20.90
C ALA A 590 1.25 -18.05 -20.27
N ARG A 591 0.97 -17.23 -19.26
CA ARG A 591 -0.33 -17.21 -18.57
C ARG A 591 -0.84 -15.79 -18.46
N THR A 592 -2.10 -15.57 -18.82
CA THR A 592 -2.71 -14.25 -18.91
C THR A 592 -3.89 -14.13 -17.97
N ILE A 593 -3.79 -13.25 -16.98
CA ILE A 593 -4.92 -12.86 -16.12
C ILE A 593 -5.50 -11.57 -16.68
N SER A 594 -6.82 -11.44 -16.74
CA SER A 594 -7.51 -10.27 -17.28
C SER A 594 -8.43 -9.60 -16.27
N THR A 595 -8.56 -8.27 -16.38
CA THR A 595 -9.53 -7.45 -15.64
C THR A 595 -10.58 -6.93 -16.61
N LEU A 596 -11.85 -6.94 -16.19
CA LEU A 596 -12.97 -6.48 -17.00
C LEU A 596 -13.52 -5.19 -16.43
N PHE A 597 -13.66 -4.17 -17.28
CA PHE A 597 -14.20 -2.85 -16.96
C PHE A 597 -15.53 -2.63 -17.66
N ASP A 598 -16.44 -1.95 -16.96
CA ASP A 598 -17.73 -1.54 -17.49
C ASP A 598 -17.59 -0.21 -18.26
N ALA A 599 -18.66 0.28 -18.89
CA ALA A 599 -18.63 1.49 -19.70
C ALA A 599 -18.28 2.76 -18.89
N ALA A 600 -18.49 2.74 -17.56
CA ALA A 600 -18.10 3.81 -16.65
C ALA A 600 -16.66 3.62 -16.11
N GLY A 601 -15.91 2.65 -16.63
CA GLY A 601 -14.54 2.33 -16.22
C GLY A 601 -14.42 1.63 -14.88
N ARG A 602 -15.53 1.09 -14.35
CA ARG A 602 -15.52 0.38 -13.07
C ARG A 602 -15.21 -1.09 -13.30
N LYS A 603 -14.35 -1.67 -12.46
CA LYS A 603 -14.06 -3.12 -12.52
C LYS A 603 -15.32 -3.92 -12.17
N TYR A 604 -15.76 -4.78 -13.08
CA TYR A 604 -16.90 -5.67 -12.85
C TYR A 604 -16.53 -7.16 -12.92
N GLY A 605 -15.28 -7.51 -13.19
CA GLY A 605 -14.86 -8.89 -13.16
C GLY A 605 -13.37 -9.12 -13.39
N THR A 606 -12.97 -10.39 -13.27
CA THR A 606 -11.63 -10.87 -13.59
C THR A 606 -11.72 -12.22 -14.28
N LYS A 607 -10.78 -12.50 -15.18
CA LYS A 607 -10.55 -13.82 -15.74
C LYS A 607 -9.20 -14.33 -15.29
N ASP A 608 -9.16 -15.55 -14.77
CA ASP A 608 -7.89 -16.23 -14.51
C ASP A 608 -7.23 -16.69 -15.82
N ALA A 609 -6.09 -17.36 -15.74
CA ALA A 609 -5.35 -17.81 -16.93
C ALA A 609 -6.02 -18.96 -17.68
N LEU A 610 -6.96 -19.65 -17.04
CA LEU A 610 -7.82 -20.67 -17.65
C LEU A 610 -9.14 -20.09 -18.17
N GLN A 611 -9.28 -18.75 -18.17
CA GLN A 611 -10.49 -18.01 -18.57
C GLN A 611 -11.70 -18.20 -17.65
N ASN A 612 -11.52 -18.75 -16.44
CA ASN A 612 -12.57 -18.80 -15.43
C ASN A 612 -12.84 -17.39 -14.92
N GLN A 613 -14.12 -17.01 -14.85
CA GLN A 613 -14.52 -15.63 -14.63
C GLN A 613 -15.22 -15.43 -13.30
N THR A 614 -14.72 -14.49 -12.50
CA THR A 614 -15.45 -13.93 -11.36
C THR A 614 -16.14 -12.64 -11.81
N THR A 615 -17.43 -12.49 -11.51
CA THR A 615 -18.22 -11.31 -11.91
C THR A 615 -18.80 -10.57 -10.72
N LEU A 616 -18.96 -9.26 -10.88
CA LEU A 616 -19.56 -8.34 -9.94
C LEU A 616 -20.68 -7.60 -10.66
N LYS A 617 -21.77 -7.33 -9.94
CA LYS A 617 -22.78 -6.36 -10.36
C LYS A 617 -22.73 -5.15 -9.46
N LEU A 618 -22.48 -4.01 -10.08
CA LEU A 618 -22.50 -2.72 -9.40
C LEU A 618 -23.90 -2.12 -9.44
N ASP A 619 -24.29 -1.45 -8.36
CA ASP A 619 -25.48 -0.59 -8.33
C ASP A 619 -25.19 0.78 -8.98
N ALA A 620 -26.18 1.67 -8.96
CA ALA A 620 -26.07 3.00 -9.56
C ALA A 620 -25.01 3.89 -8.86
N ALA A 621 -24.71 3.64 -7.59
CA ALA A 621 -23.64 4.33 -6.85
C ALA A 621 -22.27 3.63 -6.97
N GLY A 622 -22.16 2.56 -7.76
CA GLY A 622 -20.91 1.81 -7.94
C GLY A 622 -20.59 0.82 -6.81
N GLN A 623 -21.54 0.51 -5.94
CA GLN A 623 -21.37 -0.46 -4.85
C GLN A 623 -21.68 -1.88 -5.36
N ILE A 624 -21.01 -2.89 -4.81
CA ILE A 624 -21.19 -4.29 -5.24
C ILE A 624 -22.54 -4.80 -4.72
N SER A 625 -23.55 -4.86 -5.58
CA SER A 625 -24.85 -5.47 -5.23
C SER A 625 -24.76 -6.99 -5.10
N TRP A 626 -23.96 -7.63 -5.94
CA TRP A 626 -23.64 -9.05 -5.83
C TRP A 626 -22.34 -9.41 -6.53
N SER A 627 -21.76 -10.54 -6.14
CA SER A 627 -20.64 -11.21 -6.82
C SER A 627 -21.02 -12.64 -7.18
N MET A 628 -20.44 -13.18 -8.25
CA MET A 628 -20.50 -14.59 -8.62
C MET A 628 -19.10 -15.13 -8.85
N ASP A 629 -18.82 -16.30 -8.27
CA ASP A 629 -17.61 -17.07 -8.58
C ASP A 629 -17.71 -17.74 -9.97
N PRO A 630 -16.65 -18.38 -10.47
CA PRO A 630 -16.68 -19.04 -11.78
C PRO A 630 -17.61 -20.26 -11.89
N LEU A 631 -18.15 -20.76 -10.78
CA LEU A 631 -19.17 -21.81 -10.74
C LEU A 631 -20.59 -21.22 -10.68
N ASN A 632 -20.73 -19.90 -10.76
CA ASN A 632 -21.97 -19.12 -10.65
C ASN A 632 -22.60 -19.12 -9.25
N HIS A 633 -21.82 -19.37 -8.19
CA HIS A 633 -22.31 -19.22 -6.82
C HIS A 633 -22.39 -17.74 -6.45
N LYS A 634 -23.59 -17.27 -6.09
CA LYS A 634 -23.90 -15.85 -5.89
C LYS A 634 -23.81 -15.42 -4.43
N THR A 635 -23.11 -14.32 -4.15
CA THR A 635 -23.16 -13.61 -2.85
C THR A 635 -23.75 -12.22 -3.06
N THR A 636 -24.73 -11.81 -2.27
CA THR A 636 -25.37 -10.47 -2.35
C THR A 636 -25.01 -9.60 -1.17
N PHE A 637 -24.89 -8.30 -1.38
CA PHE A 637 -24.55 -7.32 -0.35
C PHE A 637 -25.66 -6.26 -0.23
N SER A 638 -25.99 -5.89 1.00
CA SER A 638 -26.89 -4.79 1.32
C SER A 638 -26.12 -3.69 2.05
N TYR A 639 -26.55 -2.45 1.86
CA TYR A 639 -25.88 -1.27 2.39
C TYR A 639 -26.84 -0.40 3.21
N ASP A 640 -26.30 0.36 4.15
CA ASP A 640 -27.04 1.47 4.77
C ASP A 640 -26.97 2.75 3.94
N GLN A 641 -27.57 3.84 4.47
CA GLN A 641 -27.56 5.15 3.83
C GLN A 641 -26.15 5.76 3.70
N ALA A 642 -25.21 5.39 4.56
CA ALA A 642 -23.81 5.81 4.41
C ALA A 642 -23.03 4.93 3.42
N GLY A 643 -23.66 3.92 2.81
CA GLY A 643 -23.02 3.00 1.87
C GLY A 643 -22.17 1.92 2.53
N ARG A 644 -22.38 1.64 3.81
CA ARG A 644 -21.65 0.60 4.56
C ARG A 644 -22.41 -0.72 4.51
N VAL A 645 -21.70 -1.85 4.39
CA VAL A 645 -22.32 -3.19 4.28
C VAL A 645 -23.07 -3.54 5.56
N THR A 646 -24.37 -3.77 5.48
CA THR A 646 -25.22 -4.18 6.63
C THR A 646 -25.56 -5.66 6.61
N SER A 647 -25.60 -6.28 5.43
CA SER A 647 -25.94 -7.70 5.27
C SER A 647 -25.17 -8.31 4.09
N ILE A 648 -24.74 -9.56 4.26
CA ILE A 648 -24.11 -10.40 3.25
C ILE A 648 -24.88 -11.71 3.21
N VAL A 649 -25.50 -12.03 2.08
CA VAL A 649 -26.18 -13.31 1.85
C VAL A 649 -25.32 -14.15 0.92
N ASN A 650 -24.83 -15.28 1.43
CA ASN A 650 -23.96 -16.19 0.69
C ASN A 650 -24.77 -17.11 -0.26
N ALA A 651 -24.09 -17.92 -1.06
CA ALA A 651 -24.74 -18.77 -2.07
C ALA A 651 -25.63 -19.90 -1.52
N LEU A 652 -25.56 -20.18 -0.21
CA LEU A 652 -26.46 -21.10 0.50
C LEU A 652 -27.56 -20.36 1.28
N ASN A 653 -27.76 -19.07 1.01
CA ASN A 653 -28.70 -18.17 1.70
C ASN A 653 -28.38 -17.91 3.18
N GLY A 654 -27.17 -18.25 3.65
CA GLY A 654 -26.70 -17.87 4.98
C GLY A 654 -26.46 -16.36 5.04
N THR A 655 -27.00 -15.70 6.06
CA THR A 655 -26.96 -14.23 6.20
C THR A 655 -26.03 -13.81 7.31
N SER A 656 -24.96 -13.07 6.98
CA SER A 656 -24.13 -12.36 7.96
C SER A 656 -24.53 -10.90 8.01
N ALA A 657 -24.47 -10.26 9.18
CA ALA A 657 -24.86 -8.85 9.36
C ALA A 657 -23.81 -8.04 10.11
N LYS A 658 -23.78 -6.73 9.86
CA LYS A 658 -22.93 -5.77 10.58
C LYS A 658 -23.75 -4.59 11.06
N THR A 659 -23.44 -4.09 12.25
CA THR A 659 -23.91 -2.78 12.73
C THR A 659 -22.74 -1.84 12.95
N TYR A 660 -23.00 -0.53 12.90
CA TYR A 660 -21.99 0.50 13.01
C TYR A 660 -22.25 1.44 14.19
N ASP A 661 -21.18 1.97 14.77
CA ASP A 661 -21.26 3.10 15.69
C ASP A 661 -21.44 4.43 14.92
N PRO A 662 -21.82 5.53 15.58
CA PRO A 662 -22.01 6.82 14.91
C PRO A 662 -20.76 7.38 14.22
N ASN A 663 -19.57 6.84 14.51
CA ASN A 663 -18.31 7.25 13.89
C ASN A 663 -17.97 6.41 12.64
N GLY A 664 -18.88 5.56 12.15
CA GLY A 664 -18.62 4.78 10.95
C GLY A 664 -18.10 3.36 11.17
N ARG A 665 -17.87 2.94 12.42
CA ARG A 665 -17.04 1.75 12.74
C ARG A 665 -17.89 0.55 13.11
N VAL A 666 -17.46 -0.65 12.74
CA VAL A 666 -18.18 -1.88 13.10
C VAL A 666 -18.31 -2.01 14.62
N ARG A 667 -19.56 -2.11 15.08
CA ARG A 667 -19.98 -2.29 16.48
C ARG A 667 -20.33 -3.74 16.77
N THR A 668 -21.06 -4.41 15.87
CA THR A 668 -21.37 -5.84 15.98
C THR A 668 -21.20 -6.54 14.65
N GLU A 669 -20.83 -7.81 14.71
CA GLU A 669 -20.86 -8.75 13.59
C GLU A 669 -21.68 -9.96 13.99
N THR A 670 -22.63 -10.33 13.15
CA THR A 670 -23.53 -11.47 13.34
C THR A 670 -23.31 -12.45 12.20
N ASP A 671 -23.08 -13.71 12.53
CA ASP A 671 -22.86 -14.76 11.55
C ASP A 671 -24.17 -15.41 11.03
N PRO A 672 -24.11 -16.35 10.07
CA PRO A 672 -25.30 -17.03 9.52
C PRO A 672 -26.16 -17.82 10.51
N LEU A 673 -25.66 -18.06 11.73
CA LEU A 673 -26.41 -18.73 12.80
C LEU A 673 -26.97 -17.72 13.83
N ASN A 674 -26.95 -16.42 13.52
CA ASN A 674 -27.40 -15.32 14.38
C ASN A 674 -26.58 -15.12 15.67
N ARG A 675 -25.32 -15.52 15.68
CA ARG A 675 -24.44 -15.37 16.84
C ARG A 675 -23.65 -14.08 16.69
N THR A 676 -23.58 -13.28 17.75
CA THR A 676 -23.13 -11.88 17.65
C THR A 676 -21.86 -11.61 18.46
N THR A 677 -20.83 -11.12 17.79
CA THR A 677 -19.62 -10.55 18.41
C THR A 677 -19.77 -9.04 18.52
N THR A 678 -19.40 -8.46 19.67
CA THR A 678 -19.50 -7.01 19.91
C THR A 678 -18.13 -6.39 20.15
N TYR A 679 -17.90 -5.21 19.57
CA TYR A 679 -16.67 -4.43 19.72
C TYR A 679 -16.91 -3.13 20.48
N GLN A 680 -16.15 -2.92 21.56
CA GLN A 680 -16.08 -1.66 22.27
C GLN A 680 -14.78 -0.93 21.93
N ARG A 681 -14.85 0.41 21.85
CA ARG A 681 -13.75 1.25 21.40
C ARG A 681 -13.59 2.49 22.25
N ASP A 682 -12.37 2.98 22.33
CA ASP A 682 -12.08 4.30 22.88
C ASP A 682 -12.45 5.44 21.91
N ALA A 683 -12.24 6.68 22.34
CA ALA A 683 -12.59 7.87 21.55
C ALA A 683 -11.81 7.98 20.23
N ASP A 684 -10.58 7.44 20.16
CA ASP A 684 -9.79 7.39 18.92
C ASP A 684 -10.22 6.26 17.99
N GLY A 685 -10.93 5.24 18.50
CA GLY A 685 -11.48 4.13 17.73
C GLY A 685 -10.75 2.81 17.84
N ARG A 686 -9.77 2.71 18.73
CA ARG A 686 -9.11 1.44 19.00
C ARG A 686 -10.03 0.52 19.78
N ILE A 687 -9.95 -0.78 19.50
CA ILE A 687 -10.72 -1.79 20.22
C ILE A 687 -10.18 -1.90 21.65
N THR A 688 -11.02 -1.63 22.64
CA THR A 688 -10.72 -1.81 24.07
C THR A 688 -11.27 -3.14 24.59
N THR A 689 -12.39 -3.61 24.03
CA THR A 689 -13.03 -4.87 24.44
C THR A 689 -13.61 -5.57 23.23
N THR A 690 -13.35 -6.87 23.11
CA THR A 690 -14.09 -7.77 22.23
C THR A 690 -14.96 -8.66 23.12
N ILE A 691 -16.26 -8.74 22.84
CA ILE A 691 -17.21 -9.59 23.56
C ILE A 691 -17.71 -10.64 22.58
N ASP A 692 -17.51 -11.91 22.91
CA ASP A 692 -17.93 -13.03 22.08
C ASP A 692 -19.44 -13.32 22.20
N PRO A 693 -20.00 -14.22 21.37
CA PRO A 693 -21.41 -14.60 21.45
C PRO A 693 -21.90 -15.22 22.77
N LEU A 694 -21.01 -15.71 23.64
CA LEU A 694 -21.36 -16.23 24.97
C LEU A 694 -21.21 -15.17 26.08
N GLY A 695 -20.72 -13.97 25.74
CA GLY A 695 -20.51 -12.86 26.67
C GLY A 695 -19.14 -12.84 27.32
N ALA A 696 -18.22 -13.73 26.95
CA ALA A 696 -16.84 -13.66 27.44
C ALA A 696 -16.09 -12.52 26.75
N SER A 697 -15.15 -11.90 27.46
CA SER A 697 -14.53 -10.65 27.02
C SER A 697 -13.01 -10.71 26.98
N THR A 698 -12.42 -10.24 25.88
CA THR A 698 -10.98 -9.94 25.79
C THR A 698 -10.77 -8.43 25.88
N ALA A 699 -9.99 -7.98 26.85
CA ALA A 699 -9.69 -6.56 27.09
C ALA A 699 -8.32 -6.15 26.56
N ARG A 700 -8.19 -4.90 26.10
CA ARG A 700 -6.95 -4.29 25.58
C ARG A 700 -6.75 -2.91 26.19
N ALA A 701 -5.53 -2.64 26.68
CA ALA A 701 -5.14 -1.34 27.21
C ALA A 701 -4.10 -0.67 26.32
N TYR A 702 -4.13 0.66 26.24
CA TYR A 702 -3.18 1.45 25.45
C TYR A 702 -2.60 2.61 26.26
N ASP A 703 -1.36 2.99 25.97
CA ASP A 703 -0.75 4.21 26.53
C ASP A 703 -1.20 5.49 25.79
N ALA A 704 -0.63 6.64 26.19
CA ALA A 704 -0.93 7.95 25.62
C ALA A 704 -0.42 8.09 24.16
N ALA A 705 0.71 7.47 23.80
CA ALA A 705 1.20 7.40 22.42
C ALA A 705 0.38 6.43 21.55
N GLY A 706 -0.42 5.57 22.18
CA GLY A 706 -1.32 4.62 21.56
C GLY A 706 -0.75 3.22 21.37
N ASN A 707 0.34 2.90 22.05
CA ASN A 707 0.91 1.55 22.08
C ASN A 707 0.04 0.62 22.93
N LEU A 708 -0.12 -0.63 22.52
CA LEU A 708 -0.87 -1.65 23.26
C LEU A 708 -0.05 -2.10 24.48
N THR A 709 -0.50 -1.81 25.70
CA THR A 709 0.23 -2.13 26.93
C THR A 709 -0.18 -3.45 27.57
N SER A 710 -1.39 -3.92 27.34
CA SER A 710 -1.83 -5.25 27.77
C SER A 710 -2.95 -5.85 26.93
N ILE A 711 -3.02 -7.18 26.94
CA ILE A 711 -4.18 -7.97 26.53
C ILE A 711 -4.55 -8.88 27.72
N THR A 712 -5.82 -8.89 28.09
CA THR A 712 -6.38 -9.83 29.06
C THR A 712 -7.40 -10.71 28.35
N ASP A 713 -7.18 -12.03 28.38
CA ASP A 713 -8.07 -13.01 27.76
C ASP A 713 -9.37 -13.21 28.57
N ALA A 714 -10.24 -14.10 28.10
CA ALA A 714 -11.53 -14.37 28.75
C ALA A 714 -11.40 -15.13 30.09
N ASN A 715 -10.26 -15.79 30.33
CA ASN A 715 -9.94 -16.47 31.58
C ASN A 715 -9.26 -15.53 32.61
N GLY A 716 -8.98 -14.28 32.24
CA GLY A 716 -8.30 -13.30 33.10
C GLY A 716 -6.78 -13.37 33.05
N ASN A 717 -6.21 -14.15 32.13
CA ASN A 717 -4.76 -14.21 31.92
C ASN A 717 -4.29 -12.95 31.19
N THR A 718 -3.28 -12.27 31.72
CA THR A 718 -2.81 -10.99 31.17
C THR A 718 -1.41 -11.09 30.60
N THR A 719 -1.24 -10.69 29.35
CA THR A 719 0.05 -10.42 28.72
C THR A 719 0.29 -8.91 28.67
N THR A 720 1.49 -8.45 29.03
CA THR A 720 1.85 -7.02 29.06
C THR A 720 3.04 -6.70 28.15
N PHE A 721 3.10 -5.45 27.69
CA PHE A 721 4.12 -4.98 26.74
C PHE A 721 4.74 -3.67 27.22
N VAL A 722 6.06 -3.54 27.05
CA VAL A 722 6.81 -2.31 27.35
C VAL A 722 7.49 -1.80 26.08
N TYR A 723 7.53 -0.48 25.93
CA TYR A 723 8.05 0.23 24.76
C TYR A 723 9.22 1.15 25.14
N ASP A 724 10.14 1.38 24.20
CA ASP A 724 11.16 2.41 24.32
C ASP A 724 10.66 3.80 23.90
N ALA A 725 11.52 4.83 24.00
CA ALA A 725 11.20 6.20 23.62
C ALA A 725 10.91 6.40 22.11
N LEU A 726 11.14 5.39 21.27
CA LEU A 726 10.75 5.39 19.86
C LEU A 726 9.46 4.58 19.62
N ASN A 727 8.72 4.25 20.68
CA ASN A 727 7.51 3.42 20.66
C ASN A 727 7.74 2.04 20.03
N ARG A 728 8.95 1.47 20.18
CA ARG A 728 9.24 0.08 19.79
C ARG A 728 9.09 -0.84 20.99
N ARG A 729 8.43 -1.98 20.80
CA ARG A 729 8.24 -2.99 21.87
C ARG A 729 9.60 -3.60 22.26
N ILE A 730 10.03 -3.37 23.49
CA ILE A 730 11.30 -3.88 24.04
C ILE A 730 11.12 -5.01 25.05
N GLN A 731 9.91 -5.21 25.57
CA GLN A 731 9.60 -6.30 26.48
C GLN A 731 8.18 -6.81 26.25
N GLU A 732 8.02 -8.12 26.37
CA GLU A 732 6.74 -8.80 26.52
C GLU A 732 6.83 -9.69 27.75
N THR A 733 5.86 -9.54 28.65
CA THR A 733 5.67 -10.42 29.80
C THR A 733 4.40 -11.21 29.55
N ASP A 734 4.54 -12.52 29.34
CA ASP A 734 3.42 -13.41 29.09
C ASP A 734 2.60 -13.67 30.37
N ALA A 735 1.47 -14.37 30.26
CA ALA A 735 0.60 -14.63 31.39
C ALA A 735 1.16 -15.61 32.45
N LEU A 736 2.25 -16.32 32.15
CA LEU A 736 2.99 -17.11 33.14
C LEU A 736 4.09 -16.31 33.83
N GLY A 737 4.28 -15.04 33.44
CA GLY A 737 5.32 -14.16 33.95
C GLY A 737 6.67 -14.37 33.26
N ASN A 738 6.75 -15.16 32.18
CA ASN A 738 7.99 -15.24 31.43
C ASN A 738 8.22 -13.96 30.65
N ILE A 739 9.48 -13.53 30.57
CA ILE A 739 9.85 -12.24 29.99
C ILE A 739 10.71 -12.46 28.76
N THR A 740 10.27 -11.95 27.63
CA THR A 740 11.13 -11.78 26.45
C THR A 740 11.53 -10.31 26.32
N LYS A 741 12.79 -10.06 25.92
CA LYS A 741 13.32 -8.70 25.73
C LYS A 741 13.97 -8.54 24.38
N THR A 742 13.82 -7.38 23.78
CA THR A 742 14.51 -7.00 22.56
C THR A 742 15.23 -5.69 22.81
N ALA A 743 16.54 -5.68 22.56
CA ALA A 743 17.35 -4.46 22.57
C ALA A 743 17.76 -4.11 21.14
N TYR A 744 17.75 -2.83 20.81
CA TYR A 744 18.13 -2.32 19.49
C TYR A 744 19.48 -1.59 19.58
N ASN A 745 20.24 -1.62 18.49
CA ASN A 745 21.43 -0.77 18.34
C ASN A 745 21.03 0.64 17.87
N PRO A 746 21.97 1.61 17.82
CA PRO A 746 21.69 2.97 17.36
C PRO A 746 21.12 3.06 15.94
N ARG A 747 21.36 2.06 15.08
CA ARG A 747 20.81 1.99 13.71
C ARG A 747 19.36 1.47 13.67
N GLY A 748 18.79 1.14 14.83
CA GLY A 748 17.47 0.54 14.96
C GLY A 748 17.39 -0.95 14.62
N LEU A 749 18.53 -1.63 14.44
CA LEU A 749 18.58 -3.07 14.21
C LEU A 749 18.59 -3.82 15.55
N VAL A 750 18.05 -5.04 15.60
CA VAL A 750 18.01 -5.84 16.83
C VAL A 750 19.43 -6.16 17.28
N LYS A 751 19.90 -5.59 18.38
CA LYS A 751 21.21 -5.89 18.97
C LYS A 751 21.20 -7.23 19.70
N SER A 752 20.14 -7.46 20.48
CA SER A 752 19.99 -8.70 21.23
C SER A 752 18.53 -9.03 21.48
N HIS A 753 18.26 -10.31 21.62
CA HIS A 753 16.98 -10.83 22.05
C HIS A 753 17.21 -11.75 23.25
N THR A 754 16.55 -11.46 24.36
CA THR A 754 16.47 -12.37 25.50
C THR A 754 15.19 -13.15 25.35
N ASN A 755 15.31 -14.46 25.19
CA ASN A 755 14.13 -15.34 25.15
C ASN A 755 13.55 -15.52 26.56
N ALA A 756 12.43 -16.22 26.67
CA ALA A 756 11.71 -16.39 27.92
C ALA A 756 12.47 -17.29 28.92
N ARG A 757 13.45 -18.08 28.44
CA ARG A 757 14.42 -18.81 29.28
C ARG A 757 15.55 -17.94 29.86
N GLY A 758 15.59 -16.64 29.57
CA GLY A 758 16.67 -15.74 29.99
C GLY A 758 17.95 -15.89 29.16
N GLN A 759 17.93 -16.66 28.07
CA GLN A 759 19.06 -16.81 27.16
C GLN A 759 19.16 -15.60 26.25
N VAL A 760 20.34 -14.99 26.20
CA VAL A 760 20.60 -13.83 25.36
C VAL A 760 21.20 -14.27 24.04
N ILE A 761 20.51 -13.96 22.95
CA ILE A 761 21.01 -14.06 21.58
C ILE A 761 21.46 -12.67 21.16
N THR A 762 22.70 -12.51 20.72
CA THR A 762 23.19 -11.22 20.17
C THR A 762 23.35 -11.32 18.66
N TYR A 763 23.03 -10.23 17.96
CA TYR A 763 23.04 -10.17 16.50
C TYR A 763 24.09 -9.15 16.03
N GLY A 764 24.89 -9.55 15.06
CA GLY A 764 25.89 -8.70 14.41
C GLY A 764 25.55 -8.48 12.95
N TYR A 765 25.79 -7.25 12.49
CA TYR A 765 25.43 -6.79 11.15
C TYR A 765 26.65 -6.26 10.42
N ASP A 766 26.67 -6.42 9.09
CA ASP A 766 27.66 -5.76 8.26
C ASP A 766 27.38 -4.24 8.12
N ALA A 767 28.23 -3.54 7.36
CA ALA A 767 28.10 -2.11 7.16
C ALA A 767 26.79 -1.73 6.45
N ALA A 768 26.25 -2.57 5.57
CA ALA A 768 24.96 -2.36 4.91
C ALA A 768 23.76 -2.70 5.81
N GLY A 769 23.98 -3.22 7.03
CA GLY A 769 22.91 -3.54 7.98
C GLY A 769 22.34 -4.94 7.81
N ARG A 770 23.03 -5.81 7.07
CA ARG A 770 22.60 -7.20 6.82
C ARG A 770 23.13 -8.11 7.92
N LEU A 771 22.34 -9.10 8.35
CA LEU A 771 22.66 -9.99 9.47
C LEU A 771 23.79 -10.96 9.09
N VAL A 772 24.94 -10.84 9.75
CA VAL A 772 26.14 -11.67 9.50
C VAL A 772 26.53 -12.57 10.66
N THR A 773 26.06 -12.30 11.89
CA THR A 773 26.32 -13.19 13.03
C THR A 773 25.15 -13.28 13.98
N GLU A 774 24.89 -14.48 14.51
CA GLU A 774 23.93 -14.75 15.59
C GLU A 774 24.66 -15.52 16.70
N THR A 775 24.86 -14.92 17.86
CA THR A 775 25.59 -15.52 18.98
C THR A 775 24.60 -15.96 20.05
N PHE A 776 24.43 -17.26 20.20
CA PHE A 776 23.67 -17.92 21.26
C PHE A 776 24.58 -18.18 22.47
N PRO A 777 24.05 -18.52 23.65
CA PRO A 777 24.87 -18.80 24.83
C PRO A 777 25.89 -19.93 24.64
N THR A 778 25.59 -20.89 23.76
CA THR A 778 26.38 -22.11 23.57
C THR A 778 27.12 -22.17 22.24
N TYR A 779 26.75 -21.38 21.24
CA TYR A 779 27.38 -21.36 19.92
C TYR A 779 27.13 -20.06 19.16
N THR A 780 27.92 -19.81 18.13
CA THR A 780 27.75 -18.68 17.21
C THR A 780 27.47 -19.18 15.81
N LEU A 781 26.50 -18.60 15.12
CA LEU A 781 26.30 -18.73 13.69
C LEU A 781 26.92 -17.53 12.97
N THR A 782 27.72 -17.79 11.95
CA THR A 782 28.28 -16.76 11.05
C THR A 782 27.74 -16.97 9.65
N HIS A 783 27.38 -15.88 8.96
CA HIS A 783 26.75 -15.89 7.65
C HIS A 783 27.60 -15.19 6.62
N THR A 784 27.82 -15.85 5.49
CA THR A 784 28.38 -15.22 4.30
C THR A 784 27.23 -14.82 3.39
N LEU A 785 27.24 -13.57 2.95
CA LEU A 785 26.25 -13.00 2.04
C LEU A 785 26.92 -12.66 0.70
N ASP A 786 26.20 -12.83 -0.40
CA ASP A 786 26.60 -12.23 -1.68
C ASP A 786 26.30 -10.72 -1.71
N LYS A 787 26.54 -10.05 -2.85
CA LYS A 787 26.31 -8.61 -2.98
C LYS A 787 24.83 -8.24 -2.97
N ASN A 788 23.95 -9.16 -3.37
CA ASN A 788 22.49 -9.00 -3.28
C ASN A 788 21.95 -9.31 -1.88
N GLY A 789 22.81 -9.75 -0.95
CA GLY A 789 22.43 -10.07 0.42
C GLY A 789 21.88 -11.49 0.60
N ASN A 790 21.99 -12.36 -0.41
CA ASN A 790 21.58 -13.76 -0.26
C ASN A 790 22.59 -14.51 0.63
N ARG A 791 22.08 -15.30 1.57
CA ARG A 791 22.90 -16.07 2.52
C ARG A 791 23.50 -17.31 1.84
N THR A 792 24.70 -17.18 1.26
CA THR A 792 25.40 -18.26 0.54
C THR A 792 26.04 -19.30 1.48
N LYS A 793 26.34 -18.91 2.73
CA LYS A 793 26.92 -19.82 3.73
C LYS A 793 26.46 -19.50 5.14
N THR A 794 26.28 -20.53 5.96
CA THR A 794 26.13 -20.44 7.42
C THR A 794 27.13 -21.39 8.07
N VAL A 795 27.92 -20.91 9.03
CA VAL A 795 28.88 -21.69 9.80
C VAL A 795 28.50 -21.61 11.28
N SER A 796 28.39 -22.75 11.95
CA SER A 796 28.29 -22.82 13.42
C SER A 796 29.68 -22.95 14.04
N SER A 797 29.92 -22.28 15.17
CA SER A 797 31.15 -22.43 15.95
C SER A 797 31.36 -23.84 16.51
N LEU A 798 30.32 -24.69 16.48
CA LEU A 798 30.40 -26.10 16.85
C LEU A 798 30.89 -27.00 15.69
N GLY A 799 31.17 -26.44 14.50
CA GLY A 799 31.59 -27.19 13.31
C GLY A 799 30.59 -27.27 12.15
N PRO A 800 29.26 -27.41 12.36
CA PRO A 800 28.29 -27.53 11.27
C PRO A 800 28.38 -26.40 10.22
N VAL A 801 28.35 -26.74 8.94
CA VAL A 801 28.32 -25.77 7.83
C VAL A 801 27.15 -26.07 6.89
N ILE A 802 26.47 -25.01 6.44
CA ILE A 802 25.43 -25.09 5.39
C ILE A 802 25.80 -24.11 4.28
N THR A 803 25.80 -24.56 3.03
CA THR A 803 25.98 -23.71 1.85
C THR A 803 24.71 -23.63 1.00
N ARG A 804 24.56 -22.54 0.24
CA ARG A 804 23.41 -22.25 -0.61
C ARG A 804 23.87 -21.56 -1.89
N THR A 805 23.20 -21.85 -3.00
CA THR A 805 23.37 -21.13 -4.27
C THR A 805 22.05 -20.51 -4.71
N PHE A 806 22.12 -19.46 -5.51
CA PHE A 806 20.96 -18.72 -6.00
C PHE A 806 21.07 -18.46 -7.51
N ASP A 807 19.94 -18.27 -8.19
CA ASP A 807 19.90 -17.77 -9.57
C ASP A 807 19.90 -16.23 -9.64
N ALA A 808 19.86 -15.67 -10.85
CA ALA A 808 19.85 -14.22 -11.11
C ALA A 808 18.59 -13.50 -10.59
N LEU A 809 17.53 -14.23 -10.21
CA LEU A 809 16.34 -13.69 -9.53
C LEU A 809 16.40 -13.92 -8.02
N ASN A 810 17.58 -14.26 -7.49
CA ASN A 810 17.84 -14.59 -6.09
C ASN A 810 16.97 -15.73 -5.53
N ARG A 811 16.56 -16.69 -6.38
CA ARG A 811 15.85 -17.90 -5.95
C ARG A 811 16.85 -19.00 -5.59
N LEU A 812 16.58 -19.75 -4.53
CA LEU A 812 17.48 -20.81 -4.03
C LEU A 812 17.58 -21.96 -5.03
N THR A 813 18.77 -22.26 -5.56
CA THR A 813 19.00 -23.36 -6.51
C THR A 813 19.62 -24.59 -5.87
N SER A 814 20.32 -24.45 -4.74
CA SER A 814 20.79 -25.59 -3.96
C SER A 814 20.97 -25.27 -2.48
N ARG A 815 20.92 -26.30 -1.65
CA ARG A 815 21.31 -26.26 -0.23
C ARG A 815 22.07 -27.53 0.12
N THR A 816 23.28 -27.37 0.64
CA THR A 816 24.12 -28.48 1.12
C THR A 816 24.26 -28.41 2.64
N ASP A 817 24.03 -29.53 3.31
CA ASP A 817 24.17 -29.64 4.77
C ASP A 817 25.61 -29.94 5.22
N GLN A 818 25.79 -30.13 6.53
CA GLN A 818 27.10 -30.38 7.15
C GLN A 818 27.74 -31.72 6.78
N TRP A 819 26.96 -32.66 6.28
CA TRP A 819 27.41 -33.99 5.89
C TRP A 819 27.68 -34.09 4.38
N GLY A 820 27.54 -32.98 3.65
CA GLY A 820 27.72 -32.92 2.19
C GLY A 820 26.48 -33.33 1.38
N ASN A 821 25.36 -33.62 2.04
CA ASN A 821 24.12 -33.97 1.34
C ASN A 821 23.53 -32.70 0.71
N THR A 822 23.28 -32.75 -0.59
CA THR A 822 22.78 -31.60 -1.35
C THR A 822 21.36 -31.85 -1.83
N VAL A 823 20.50 -30.85 -1.60
CA VAL A 823 19.18 -30.75 -2.24
C VAL A 823 19.22 -29.61 -3.25
N SER A 824 18.78 -29.87 -4.48
CA SER A 824 18.78 -28.89 -5.57
C SER A 824 17.37 -28.58 -6.05
N TYR A 825 17.16 -27.37 -6.55
CA TYR A 825 15.88 -26.83 -7.02
C TYR A 825 16.03 -26.28 -8.43
N ALA A 826 15.07 -26.60 -9.30
CA ALA A 826 14.92 -25.94 -10.60
C ALA A 826 13.55 -25.30 -10.70
N TYR A 827 13.47 -24.17 -11.40
CA TYR A 827 12.25 -23.40 -11.59
C TYR A 827 11.90 -23.29 -13.07
N ASP A 828 10.60 -23.22 -13.37
CA ASP A 828 10.13 -22.92 -14.72
C ASP A 828 10.19 -21.41 -15.04
N ALA A 829 9.85 -21.05 -16.28
CA ALA A 829 9.85 -19.66 -16.77
C ALA A 829 8.73 -18.79 -16.14
N ALA A 830 7.69 -19.41 -15.57
CA ALA A 830 6.62 -18.73 -14.84
C ALA A 830 6.96 -18.53 -13.35
N GLY A 831 8.09 -19.09 -12.89
CA GLY A 831 8.60 -18.96 -11.54
C GLY A 831 8.30 -20.14 -10.62
N ASN A 832 7.59 -21.17 -11.10
CA ASN A 832 7.16 -22.29 -10.27
C ASN A 832 8.30 -23.30 -10.05
N LEU A 833 8.24 -24.06 -8.94
CA LEU A 833 9.23 -25.09 -8.62
C LEU A 833 9.03 -26.31 -9.53
N ALA A 834 9.84 -26.45 -10.58
CA ALA A 834 9.71 -27.54 -11.54
C ALA A 834 10.32 -28.85 -11.03
N THR A 835 11.37 -28.79 -10.21
CA THR A 835 12.12 -29.99 -9.82
C THR A 835 12.77 -29.85 -8.44
N ILE A 836 12.71 -30.93 -7.64
CA ILE A 836 13.55 -31.14 -6.47
C ILE A 836 14.43 -32.37 -6.72
N THR A 837 15.74 -32.23 -6.53
CA THR A 837 16.69 -33.34 -6.54
C THR A 837 17.21 -33.57 -5.12
N TYR A 838 16.98 -34.76 -4.58
CA TYR A 838 17.37 -35.21 -3.24
C TYR A 838 18.81 -35.74 -3.20
N PRO A 839 19.41 -35.91 -2.01
CA PRO A 839 20.69 -36.59 -1.87
C PRO A 839 20.64 -37.99 -2.51
N GLY A 840 21.67 -38.36 -3.27
CA GLY A 840 21.69 -39.59 -4.05
C GLY A 840 21.12 -39.48 -5.48
N GLY A 841 20.58 -38.30 -5.87
CA GLY A 841 20.18 -38.00 -7.25
C GLY A 841 18.71 -38.29 -7.58
N ASN A 842 17.96 -38.88 -6.65
CA ASN A 842 16.53 -39.09 -6.79
C ASN A 842 15.81 -37.76 -7.02
N THR A 843 15.00 -37.70 -8.07
CA THR A 843 14.39 -36.45 -8.53
C THR A 843 12.88 -36.55 -8.54
N VAL A 844 12.21 -35.49 -8.07
CA VAL A 844 10.75 -35.32 -8.15
C VAL A 844 10.47 -34.11 -9.04
N THR A 845 9.60 -34.28 -10.04
CA THR A 845 9.20 -33.22 -10.97
C THR A 845 7.75 -32.81 -10.78
N TYR A 846 7.48 -31.53 -10.96
CA TYR A 846 6.17 -30.91 -10.81
C TYR A 846 5.76 -30.26 -12.12
N THR A 847 4.50 -30.44 -12.51
CA THR A 847 3.88 -29.64 -13.58
C THR A 847 2.71 -28.85 -13.03
N TYR A 848 2.43 -27.72 -13.68
CA TYR A 848 1.42 -26.77 -13.26
C TYR A 848 0.40 -26.52 -14.38
N ASP A 849 -0.81 -26.12 -14.02
CA ASP A 849 -1.72 -25.47 -14.97
C ASP A 849 -1.38 -23.98 -15.13
N ALA A 850 -2.12 -23.30 -16.02
CA ALA A 850 -1.92 -21.87 -16.29
C ALA A 850 -2.19 -20.97 -15.06
N ASN A 851 -2.88 -21.47 -14.02
CA ASN A 851 -3.13 -20.77 -12.77
C ASN A 851 -2.06 -21.06 -11.69
N ASN A 852 -0.94 -21.70 -12.06
CA ASN A 852 0.13 -22.12 -11.15
C ASN A 852 -0.31 -23.14 -10.09
N ARG A 853 -1.32 -23.97 -10.39
CA ARG A 853 -1.73 -25.08 -9.51
C ARG A 853 -1.07 -26.37 -9.99
N ILE A 854 -0.60 -27.22 -9.07
CA ILE A 854 0.09 -28.47 -9.40
C ILE A 854 -0.89 -29.43 -10.10
N THR A 855 -0.57 -29.87 -11.31
CA THR A 855 -1.39 -30.84 -12.07
C THR A 855 -0.78 -32.22 -12.13
N LYS A 856 0.54 -32.34 -11.92
CA LYS A 856 1.26 -33.61 -11.94
C LYS A 856 2.46 -33.56 -11.01
N VAL A 857 2.68 -34.66 -10.31
CA VAL A 857 3.92 -34.97 -9.60
C VAL A 857 4.44 -36.28 -10.16
N THR A 858 5.70 -36.29 -10.60
CA THR A 858 6.40 -37.53 -10.99
C THR A 858 7.54 -37.76 -10.03
N ASP A 859 7.56 -38.90 -9.35
CA ASP A 859 8.68 -39.25 -8.49
C ASP A 859 9.85 -39.89 -9.26
N TRP A 860 10.91 -40.24 -8.54
CA TRP A 860 12.13 -40.80 -9.11
C TRP A 860 11.95 -42.20 -9.72
N ALA A 861 10.90 -42.92 -9.35
CA ALA A 861 10.55 -44.21 -9.93
C ALA A 861 9.65 -44.07 -11.18
N GLY A 862 9.37 -42.83 -11.61
CA GLY A 862 8.47 -42.55 -12.73
C GLY A 862 6.99 -42.73 -12.37
N ARG A 863 6.66 -42.89 -11.09
CA ARG A 863 5.27 -42.98 -10.62
C ARG A 863 4.63 -41.60 -10.69
N ILE A 864 3.40 -41.55 -11.17
CA ILE A 864 2.70 -40.32 -11.48
C ILE A 864 1.49 -40.17 -10.58
N THR A 865 1.39 -39.01 -9.92
CA THR A 865 0.15 -38.52 -9.34
C THR A 865 -0.34 -37.34 -10.17
N THR A 866 -1.60 -37.33 -10.59
CA THR A 866 -2.21 -36.17 -11.28
C THR A 866 -3.31 -35.54 -10.45
N TYR A 867 -3.54 -34.24 -10.66
CA TYR A 867 -4.58 -33.47 -10.00
C TYR A 867 -5.39 -32.71 -11.04
N THR A 868 -6.70 -32.62 -10.82
CA THR A 868 -7.59 -31.73 -11.59
C THR A 868 -8.33 -30.81 -10.63
N TYR A 869 -8.75 -29.65 -11.14
CA TYR A 869 -9.45 -28.64 -10.36
C TYR A 869 -10.73 -28.22 -11.06
N ASP A 870 -11.70 -27.73 -10.30
CA ASP A 870 -12.85 -27.04 -10.86
C ASP A 870 -12.51 -25.57 -11.24
N ALA A 871 -13.51 -24.87 -11.78
CA ALA A 871 -13.38 -23.49 -12.22
C ALA A 871 -13.22 -22.48 -11.06
N ALA A 872 -13.66 -22.81 -9.84
CA ALA A 872 -13.50 -21.94 -8.67
C ALA A 872 -12.14 -22.09 -7.99
N GLY A 873 -11.38 -23.15 -8.33
CA GLY A 873 -10.07 -23.37 -7.72
C GLY A 873 -9.96 -24.67 -6.94
N ASN A 874 -11.08 -25.35 -6.67
CA ASN A 874 -11.11 -26.46 -5.74
C ASN A 874 -10.53 -27.72 -6.38
N LEU A 875 -9.81 -28.53 -5.61
CA LEU A 875 -9.27 -29.81 -6.07
C LEU A 875 -10.43 -30.76 -6.37
N LYS A 876 -10.60 -31.17 -7.63
CA LYS A 876 -11.73 -32.00 -8.06
C LYS A 876 -11.40 -33.49 -8.06
N THR A 877 -10.24 -33.86 -8.61
CA THR A 877 -9.76 -35.24 -8.57
C THR A 877 -8.27 -35.32 -8.33
N ALA A 878 -7.83 -36.44 -7.75
CA ALA A 878 -6.44 -36.87 -7.75
C ALA A 878 -6.36 -38.32 -8.23
N THR A 879 -5.48 -38.62 -9.18
CA THR A 879 -5.20 -40.01 -9.59
C THR A 879 -3.83 -40.41 -9.06
N LEU A 880 -3.81 -41.43 -8.22
CA LEU A 880 -2.61 -41.95 -7.56
C LEU A 880 -1.85 -42.92 -8.47
N PRO A 881 -0.55 -43.20 -8.19
CA PRO A 881 0.26 -44.08 -9.04
C PRO A 881 -0.24 -45.50 -9.21
N ASN A 882 -1.04 -46.00 -8.26
CA ASN A 882 -1.64 -47.34 -8.32
C ASN A 882 -2.95 -47.37 -9.13
N GLY A 883 -3.32 -46.26 -9.80
CA GLY A 883 -4.56 -46.12 -10.56
C GLY A 883 -5.80 -45.77 -9.72
N ALA A 884 -5.67 -45.67 -8.39
CA ALA A 884 -6.77 -45.23 -7.55
C ALA A 884 -7.10 -43.76 -7.85
N THR A 885 -8.39 -43.45 -7.93
CA THR A 885 -8.88 -42.09 -8.17
C THR A 885 -9.64 -41.59 -6.94
N VAL A 886 -9.19 -40.44 -6.45
CA VAL A 886 -9.83 -39.67 -5.37
C VAL A 886 -10.67 -38.57 -6.01
N THR A 887 -11.94 -38.45 -5.64
CA THR A 887 -12.86 -37.41 -6.09
C THR A 887 -13.32 -36.57 -4.92
N TYR A 888 -13.35 -35.26 -5.07
CA TYR A 888 -13.80 -34.31 -4.06
C TYR A 888 -15.03 -33.55 -4.58
N THR A 889 -16.03 -33.39 -3.72
CA THR A 889 -17.25 -32.65 -4.02
C THR A 889 -17.45 -31.53 -2.99
N TYR A 890 -17.85 -30.36 -3.46
CA TYR A 890 -18.02 -29.16 -2.65
C TYR A 890 -19.47 -28.67 -2.69
N ASP A 891 -19.88 -27.93 -1.66
CA ASP A 891 -21.12 -27.15 -1.70
C ASP A 891 -20.94 -25.79 -2.41
N ALA A 892 -22.01 -25.00 -2.49
CA ALA A 892 -22.00 -23.70 -3.17
C ALA A 892 -21.16 -22.62 -2.46
N LEU A 893 -20.59 -22.88 -1.28
CA LEU A 893 -19.61 -22.02 -0.62
C LEU A 893 -18.18 -22.54 -0.78
N ASN A 894 -17.98 -23.50 -1.70
CA ASN A 894 -16.70 -24.15 -1.95
C ASN A 894 -16.17 -24.92 -0.72
N ARG A 895 -17.07 -25.41 0.14
CA ARG A 895 -16.72 -26.25 1.32
C ARG A 895 -16.83 -27.72 0.97
N LEU A 896 -15.86 -28.53 1.37
CA LEU A 896 -15.84 -29.97 1.07
C LEU A 896 -17.03 -30.68 1.74
N VAL A 897 -17.86 -31.37 0.95
CA VAL A 897 -19.00 -32.18 1.44
C VAL A 897 -18.86 -33.67 1.15
N ARG A 898 -17.96 -34.06 0.23
CA ARG A 898 -17.67 -35.47 -0.03
C ARG A 898 -16.26 -35.71 -0.53
N LYS A 899 -15.63 -36.81 -0.11
CA LYS A 899 -14.43 -37.40 -0.73
C LYS A 899 -14.68 -38.88 -1.02
N THR A 900 -14.36 -39.36 -2.21
CA THR A 900 -14.52 -40.77 -2.57
C THR A 900 -13.26 -41.30 -3.23
N ASP A 901 -12.77 -42.45 -2.76
CA ASP A 901 -11.57 -43.10 -3.27
C ASP A 901 -11.99 -44.40 -3.97
N VAL A 902 -11.66 -44.53 -5.25
CA VAL A 902 -12.03 -45.67 -6.09
C VAL A 902 -10.78 -46.34 -6.64
N ALA A 903 -10.63 -47.64 -6.42
CA ALA A 903 -9.56 -48.46 -7.01
C ALA A 903 -10.17 -49.62 -7.81
N ASN A 904 -9.70 -49.84 -9.03
CA ASN A 904 -10.21 -50.90 -9.93
C ASN A 904 -11.75 -50.91 -10.07
N GLY A 905 -12.37 -49.72 -10.11
CA GLY A 905 -13.83 -49.57 -10.20
C GLY A 905 -14.61 -49.82 -8.90
N THR A 906 -13.93 -50.14 -7.80
CA THR A 906 -14.54 -50.35 -6.48
C THR A 906 -14.26 -49.17 -5.56
N THR A 907 -15.29 -48.64 -4.90
CA THR A 907 -15.12 -47.63 -3.83
C THR A 907 -14.45 -48.28 -2.63
N ILE A 908 -13.25 -47.80 -2.29
CA ILE A 908 -12.44 -48.28 -1.16
C ILE A 908 -12.47 -47.31 0.03
N ALA A 909 -12.83 -46.05 -0.20
CA ALA A 909 -13.20 -45.11 0.86
C ALA A 909 -14.27 -44.15 0.37
N ASP A 910 -15.13 -43.70 1.27
CA ASP A 910 -16.14 -42.68 0.99
C ASP A 910 -16.35 -41.87 2.26
N TYR A 911 -16.34 -40.55 2.16
CA TYR A 911 -16.48 -39.62 3.26
C TYR A 911 -17.58 -38.64 2.88
N ASN A 912 -18.67 -38.57 3.65
CA ASN A 912 -19.79 -37.66 3.41
C ASN A 912 -19.99 -36.76 4.63
N TYR A 913 -20.01 -35.45 4.40
CA TYR A 913 -20.17 -34.43 5.43
C TYR A 913 -21.45 -33.63 5.21
N VAL A 914 -22.16 -33.35 6.29
CA VAL A 914 -23.22 -32.33 6.30
C VAL A 914 -22.71 -31.18 7.15
N LEU A 915 -22.76 -29.97 6.59
CA LEU A 915 -22.30 -28.74 7.23
C LEU A 915 -23.50 -27.85 7.57
N ASP A 916 -23.41 -27.08 8.65
CA ASP A 916 -24.36 -26.01 8.94
C ASP A 916 -24.08 -24.72 8.13
N ALA A 917 -24.86 -23.68 8.42
CA ALA A 917 -24.75 -22.38 7.73
C ALA A 917 -23.45 -21.62 8.05
N ALA A 918 -22.78 -21.90 9.16
CA ALA A 918 -21.50 -21.28 9.52
C ALA A 918 -20.29 -22.18 9.19
N GLY A 919 -20.51 -23.38 8.65
CA GLY A 919 -19.47 -24.27 8.14
C GLY A 919 -19.01 -25.35 9.09
N GLN A 920 -19.72 -25.54 10.21
CA GLN A 920 -19.39 -26.60 11.16
C GLN A 920 -20.01 -27.92 10.68
N GLN A 921 -19.27 -29.02 10.85
CA GLN A 921 -19.74 -30.36 10.49
C GLN A 921 -20.82 -30.81 11.47
N ILE A 922 -22.06 -30.99 11.01
CA ILE A 922 -23.18 -31.48 11.84
C ILE A 922 -23.40 -32.99 11.75
N SER A 923 -22.89 -33.65 10.70
CA SER A 923 -22.83 -35.12 10.64
C SER A 923 -21.74 -35.61 9.69
N TYR A 924 -21.33 -36.87 9.89
CA TYR A 924 -20.38 -37.58 9.05
C TYR A 924 -20.79 -39.04 8.89
N SER A 925 -20.71 -39.54 7.66
CA SER A 925 -20.81 -40.96 7.35
C SER A 925 -19.79 -41.36 6.30
N GLY A 926 -19.17 -42.52 6.46
CA GLY A 926 -18.15 -42.96 5.53
C GLY A 926 -17.71 -44.41 5.67
N THR A 927 -16.82 -44.83 4.78
CA THR A 927 -16.07 -46.09 4.83
C THR A 927 -14.59 -45.75 4.79
N GLU A 928 -13.83 -46.21 5.78
CA GLU A 928 -12.40 -45.92 5.88
C GLU A 928 -11.56 -46.98 5.12
N PRO A 929 -10.43 -46.60 4.48
CA PRO A 929 -9.67 -47.47 3.58
C PRO A 929 -8.72 -48.47 4.25
N LEU A 930 -8.43 -48.35 5.56
CA LEU A 930 -7.41 -49.17 6.23
C LEU A 930 -7.97 -49.98 7.42
N ALA A 931 -7.45 -51.20 7.56
CA ALA A 931 -7.71 -52.12 8.67
C ALA A 931 -7.32 -51.51 10.04
N PRO A 932 -7.98 -51.89 11.15
CA PRO A 932 -8.79 -53.10 11.33
C PRO A 932 -10.31 -52.92 11.12
N GLN A 933 -10.79 -51.74 10.73
CA GLN A 933 -12.21 -51.51 10.51
C GLN A 933 -12.46 -50.91 9.12
N LEU A 934 -12.76 -51.80 8.16
CA LEU A 934 -13.40 -51.45 6.88
C LEU A 934 -14.93 -51.37 7.04
N THR A 935 -15.41 -51.02 8.25
CA THR A 935 -16.84 -50.94 8.56
C THR A 935 -17.35 -49.53 8.27
N PRO A 936 -18.64 -49.37 7.90
CA PRO A 936 -19.26 -48.07 7.83
C PRO A 936 -19.10 -47.32 9.15
N VAL A 937 -18.41 -46.18 9.11
CA VAL A 937 -18.27 -45.27 10.24
C VAL A 937 -19.39 -44.25 10.14
N ASN A 938 -20.27 -44.24 11.14
CA ASN A 938 -21.28 -43.20 11.30
C ASN A 938 -21.07 -42.57 12.69
N HIS A 939 -20.57 -41.34 12.70
CA HIS A 939 -20.30 -40.62 13.95
C HIS A 939 -21.54 -39.89 14.51
N GLY A 940 -22.72 -40.10 13.92
CA GLY A 940 -23.96 -39.48 14.36
C GLY A 940 -23.98 -37.96 14.16
N SER A 941 -24.77 -37.27 14.99
CA SER A 941 -24.90 -35.81 14.99
C SER A 941 -23.81 -35.13 15.83
N PHE A 942 -23.32 -33.99 15.36
CA PHE A 942 -22.38 -33.12 16.03
C PHE A 942 -23.12 -31.86 16.49
N THR A 943 -22.90 -31.43 17.73
CA THR A 943 -23.50 -30.21 18.27
C THR A 943 -22.43 -29.21 18.66
N TYR A 944 -22.73 -27.92 18.51
CA TYR A 944 -21.81 -26.83 18.80
C TYR A 944 -22.48 -25.80 19.71
N ASP A 945 -21.66 -25.07 20.47
CA ASP A 945 -22.14 -23.89 21.18
C ASP A 945 -22.06 -22.61 20.31
N ALA A 946 -22.38 -21.46 20.91
CA ALA A 946 -22.39 -20.18 20.22
C ALA A 946 -21.00 -19.67 19.79
N LEU A 947 -19.91 -20.32 20.21
CA LEU A 947 -18.55 -19.99 19.79
C LEU A 947 -18.00 -20.95 18.73
N ASN A 948 -18.85 -21.79 18.13
CA ASN A 948 -18.43 -22.86 17.21
C ASN A 948 -17.62 -23.99 17.88
N ARG A 949 -17.75 -24.18 19.20
CA ARG A 949 -17.01 -25.24 19.88
C ARG A 949 -17.84 -26.52 19.90
N LEU A 950 -17.26 -27.62 19.45
CA LEU A 950 -17.92 -28.93 19.40
C LEU A 950 -18.26 -29.39 20.82
N THR A 951 -19.53 -29.47 21.21
CA THR A 951 -19.97 -29.88 22.56
C THR A 951 -20.36 -31.36 22.64
N ALA A 952 -20.78 -31.98 21.53
CA ALA A 952 -21.06 -33.40 21.46
C ALA A 952 -20.87 -33.97 20.06
N ARG A 953 -20.56 -35.26 19.98
CA ARG A 953 -20.50 -36.07 18.75
C ARG A 953 -21.09 -37.45 19.04
N GLY A 954 -22.34 -37.68 18.64
CA GLY A 954 -23.07 -38.89 19.04
C GLY A 954 -23.20 -38.96 20.57
N ALA A 955 -22.68 -40.03 21.19
CA ALA A 955 -22.63 -40.18 22.64
C ALA A 955 -21.39 -39.52 23.30
N ASP A 956 -20.43 -39.05 22.50
CA ASP A 956 -19.23 -38.38 22.99
C ASP A 956 -19.56 -36.93 23.39
N SER A 957 -18.90 -36.40 24.41
CA SER A 957 -19.10 -35.02 24.90
C SER A 957 -17.79 -34.29 25.14
N PHE A 958 -17.83 -32.96 25.02
CA PHE A 958 -16.65 -32.09 25.15
C PHE A 958 -17.01 -30.83 25.93
N ALA A 959 -16.10 -30.37 26.78
CA ALA A 959 -16.25 -29.14 27.56
C ALA A 959 -15.08 -28.19 27.31
N TYR A 960 -15.31 -26.89 27.54
CA TYR A 960 -14.34 -25.82 27.29
C TYR A 960 -14.32 -24.82 28.45
N ASP A 961 -13.22 -24.09 28.59
CA ASP A 961 -13.13 -22.91 29.45
C ASP A 961 -13.66 -21.64 28.75
N ALA A 962 -13.47 -20.46 29.34
CA ALA A 962 -13.95 -19.21 28.76
C ALA A 962 -13.10 -18.72 27.58
N ASP A 963 -11.82 -19.12 27.49
CA ASP A 963 -10.93 -18.81 26.37
C ASP A 963 -10.91 -19.90 25.29
N SER A 964 -11.89 -20.81 25.33
CA SER A 964 -12.13 -21.86 24.32
C SER A 964 -11.10 -22.99 24.29
N ASN A 965 -10.33 -23.19 25.35
CA ASN A 965 -9.54 -24.41 25.53
C ASN A 965 -10.45 -25.58 25.92
N MET A 966 -10.30 -26.73 25.26
CA MET A 966 -11.07 -27.94 25.61
C MET A 966 -10.59 -28.50 26.95
N THR A 967 -11.43 -28.52 27.99
CA THR A 967 -11.08 -28.95 29.36
C THR A 967 -11.38 -30.42 29.63
N SER A 968 -12.32 -31.02 28.88
CA SER A 968 -12.56 -32.46 28.94
C SER A 968 -13.10 -33.00 27.62
N ARG A 969 -12.85 -34.29 27.38
CA ARG A 969 -13.53 -35.06 26.34
C ARG A 969 -13.93 -36.43 26.86
N THR A 970 -15.15 -36.84 26.60
CA THR A 970 -15.67 -38.17 26.91
C THR A 970 -15.89 -38.91 25.61
N ILE A 971 -15.15 -39.99 25.38
CA ILE A 971 -15.27 -40.83 24.17
C ILE A 971 -15.59 -42.25 24.58
N GLY A 972 -16.67 -42.82 24.06
CA GLY A 972 -17.08 -44.19 24.40
C GLY A 972 -17.28 -44.43 25.91
N GLY A 973 -17.77 -43.42 26.63
CA GLY A 973 -17.96 -43.46 28.09
C GLY A 973 -16.70 -43.21 28.92
N VAL A 974 -15.54 -43.02 28.29
CA VAL A 974 -14.27 -42.72 28.99
C VAL A 974 -13.97 -41.23 28.93
N THR A 975 -14.00 -40.56 30.09
CA THR A 975 -13.63 -39.15 30.22
C THR A 975 -12.12 -38.99 30.38
N LYS A 976 -11.52 -38.15 29.55
CA LYS A 976 -10.15 -37.63 29.72
C LYS A 976 -10.21 -36.13 29.97
N THR A 977 -9.56 -35.70 31.05
CA THR A 977 -9.37 -34.28 31.40
C THR A 977 -8.16 -33.73 30.67
N LEU A 978 -8.27 -32.48 30.22
CA LEU A 978 -7.23 -31.69 29.58
C LEU A 978 -6.90 -30.52 30.51
N THR A 979 -5.63 -30.33 30.83
CA THR A 979 -5.17 -29.16 31.60
C THR A 979 -4.34 -28.27 30.70
N TRP A 980 -4.61 -26.97 30.79
CA TRP A 980 -3.94 -25.92 30.04
C TRP A 980 -3.23 -24.99 31.02
N ASN A 981 -2.09 -24.43 30.62
CA ASN A 981 -1.48 -23.33 31.35
C ASN A 981 -2.04 -21.98 30.89
N ALA A 982 -1.62 -20.88 31.52
CA ALA A 982 -2.09 -19.53 31.20
C ALA A 982 -1.69 -19.01 29.79
N LEU A 983 -0.90 -19.78 29.03
CA LEU A 983 -0.56 -19.49 27.61
C LEU A 983 -1.34 -20.37 26.64
N ASN A 984 -2.40 -21.04 27.09
CA ASN A 984 -3.19 -21.97 26.29
C ASN A 984 -2.35 -23.12 25.72
N GLN A 985 -1.38 -23.64 26.50
CA GLN A 985 -0.61 -24.83 26.16
C GLN A 985 -1.10 -26.04 26.95
N LEU A 986 -1.40 -27.14 26.24
CA LEU A 986 -1.88 -28.39 26.84
C LEU A 986 -0.78 -29.07 27.65
N THR A 987 -0.85 -29.04 28.98
CA THR A 987 0.15 -29.65 29.87
C THR A 987 -0.15 -31.11 30.21
N SER A 988 -1.42 -31.52 30.16
CA SER A 988 -1.83 -32.90 30.42
C SER A 988 -3.03 -33.34 29.57
N PHE A 989 -3.09 -34.63 29.28
CA PHE A 989 -4.19 -35.29 28.61
C PHE A 989 -4.44 -36.67 29.25
N GLY A 990 -5.34 -36.73 30.23
CA GLY A 990 -5.46 -37.91 31.09
C GLY A 990 -4.15 -38.19 31.83
N ALA A 991 -3.56 -39.37 31.63
CA ALA A 991 -2.26 -39.74 32.21
C ALA A 991 -1.05 -39.25 31.39
N ASP A 992 -1.26 -38.80 30.15
CA ASP A 992 -0.19 -38.28 29.31
C ASP A 992 0.16 -36.84 29.73
N SER A 993 1.43 -36.48 29.66
CA SER A 993 1.90 -35.15 30.03
C SER A 993 2.84 -34.56 28.99
N TYR A 994 2.84 -33.24 28.90
CA TYR A 994 3.63 -32.47 27.96
C TYR A 994 4.41 -31.38 28.71
N ILE A 995 5.68 -31.26 28.37
CA ILE A 995 6.57 -30.29 28.98
C ILE A 995 6.93 -29.26 27.92
N TYR A 996 6.71 -28.00 28.28
CA TYR A 996 7.07 -26.85 27.46
C TYR A 996 8.24 -26.12 28.13
N ASP A 997 9.13 -25.58 27.32
CA ASP A 997 10.08 -24.61 27.82
C ASP A 997 9.44 -23.22 27.95
N ALA A 998 10.15 -22.29 28.58
CA ALA A 998 9.66 -20.93 28.76
C ALA A 998 9.44 -20.19 27.42
N ASP A 999 10.11 -20.61 26.33
CA ASP A 999 9.90 -20.04 24.99
C ASP A 999 8.62 -20.57 24.32
N GLY A 1000 7.89 -21.46 25.00
CA GLY A 1000 6.63 -22.03 24.55
C GLY A 1000 6.77 -23.23 23.62
N TYR A 1001 7.97 -23.79 23.47
CA TYR A 1001 8.18 -24.99 22.66
C TYR A 1001 7.97 -26.25 23.49
N ARG A 1002 7.31 -27.25 22.90
CA ARG A 1002 7.22 -28.58 23.50
C ARG A 1002 8.60 -29.25 23.47
N VAL A 1003 9.20 -29.45 24.64
CA VAL A 1003 10.54 -30.03 24.83
C VAL A 1003 10.50 -31.45 25.39
N GLY A 1004 9.33 -31.94 25.80
CA GLY A 1004 9.16 -33.32 26.17
C GLY A 1004 7.71 -33.76 26.20
N SER A 1005 7.52 -35.07 26.20
CA SER A 1005 6.24 -35.71 26.46
C SER A 1005 6.46 -37.02 27.21
N THR A 1006 5.49 -37.40 28.02
CA THR A 1006 5.38 -38.77 28.55
C THR A 1006 4.04 -39.31 28.10
N ILE A 1007 4.08 -40.28 27.19
CA ILE A 1007 2.89 -40.89 26.58
C ILE A 1007 2.93 -42.37 26.88
N ASN A 1008 1.86 -42.92 27.47
CA ASN A 1008 1.80 -44.34 27.90
C ASN A 1008 3.01 -44.76 28.75
N GLY A 1009 3.51 -43.88 29.62
CA GLY A 1009 4.67 -44.13 30.47
C GLY A 1009 6.04 -44.04 29.77
N VAL A 1010 6.08 -43.77 28.47
CA VAL A 1010 7.33 -43.59 27.71
C VAL A 1010 7.65 -42.11 27.59
N THR A 1011 8.80 -41.70 28.12
CA THR A 1011 9.28 -40.32 28.03
C THR A 1011 10.13 -40.11 26.77
N ARG A 1012 9.80 -39.05 26.03
CA ARG A 1012 10.60 -38.50 24.93
C ARG A 1012 10.98 -37.06 25.24
N ARG A 1013 12.19 -36.66 24.84
CA ARG A 1013 12.67 -35.28 24.87
C ARG A 1013 12.91 -34.79 23.43
N TYR A 1014 12.69 -33.51 23.21
CA TYR A 1014 12.74 -32.89 21.88
C TYR A 1014 13.74 -31.76 21.85
N VAL A 1015 14.59 -31.74 20.84
CA VAL A 1015 15.46 -30.60 20.53
C VAL A 1015 14.86 -29.85 19.36
N GLN A 1016 14.50 -28.60 19.61
CA GLN A 1016 13.81 -27.73 18.65
C GLN A 1016 14.76 -26.67 18.11
N ASP A 1017 14.71 -26.43 16.80
CA ASP A 1017 15.25 -25.24 16.16
C ASP A 1017 14.18 -24.16 16.13
N ALA A 1018 14.41 -23.12 16.95
CA ALA A 1018 13.56 -21.94 17.05
C ALA A 1018 13.94 -20.82 16.05
N SER A 1019 14.90 -21.06 15.15
CA SER A 1019 15.37 -20.04 14.21
C SER A 1019 14.41 -19.80 13.04
N GLY A 1020 13.52 -20.75 12.74
CA GLY A 1020 12.50 -20.67 11.69
C GLY A 1020 11.20 -19.97 12.12
N SER A 1021 10.33 -19.67 11.15
CA SER A 1021 8.97 -19.17 11.40
C SER A 1021 8.05 -20.21 12.05
N LEU A 1022 8.35 -21.48 11.82
CA LEU A 1022 7.86 -22.62 12.59
C LEU A 1022 9.05 -23.28 13.26
N SER A 1023 8.87 -23.72 14.51
CA SER A 1023 9.87 -24.56 15.17
C SER A 1023 10.05 -25.85 14.38
N ARG A 1024 11.30 -26.31 14.31
CA ARG A 1024 11.64 -27.57 13.64
C ARG A 1024 12.21 -28.52 14.65
N LEU A 1025 11.64 -29.71 14.72
CA LEU A 1025 12.20 -30.78 15.51
C LEU A 1025 13.51 -31.21 14.86
N LEU A 1026 14.65 -30.97 15.51
CA LEU A 1026 15.96 -31.39 15.01
C LEU A 1026 16.30 -32.80 15.46
N MET A 1027 15.89 -33.16 16.67
CA MET A 1027 16.29 -34.41 17.29
C MET A 1027 15.28 -34.86 18.34
N GLU A 1028 15.04 -36.16 18.39
CA GLU A 1028 14.33 -36.85 19.46
C GLU A 1028 15.31 -37.61 20.34
N GLN A 1029 15.05 -37.61 21.64
CA GLN A 1029 15.80 -38.37 22.63
C GLN A 1029 14.87 -39.19 23.53
N ASP A 1030 15.38 -40.28 24.08
CA ASP A 1030 14.71 -41.01 25.15
C ASP A 1030 14.81 -40.28 26.52
N GLY A 1031 14.22 -40.87 27.56
CA GLY A 1031 14.28 -40.34 28.93
C GLY A 1031 15.69 -40.29 29.53
N ALA A 1032 16.63 -41.06 29.00
CA ALA A 1032 18.04 -41.06 29.38
C ALA A 1032 18.89 -40.05 28.59
N GLY A 1033 18.34 -39.46 27.51
CA GLY A 1033 19.03 -38.50 26.65
C GLY A 1033 19.72 -39.13 25.43
N ASN A 1034 19.55 -40.42 25.18
CA ASN A 1034 20.09 -41.07 23.99
C ASN A 1034 19.30 -40.64 22.75
N ILE A 1035 20.00 -40.39 21.65
CA ILE A 1035 19.39 -40.01 20.36
C ILE A 1035 18.52 -41.15 19.84
N VAL A 1036 17.27 -40.84 19.50
CA VAL A 1036 16.32 -41.75 18.84
C VAL A 1036 16.32 -41.50 17.34
N ALA A 1037 16.26 -40.23 16.94
CA ALA A 1037 16.30 -39.81 15.54
C ALA A 1037 16.76 -38.35 15.42
N SER A 1038 17.39 -38.01 14.29
CA SER A 1038 17.74 -36.65 13.87
C SER A 1038 17.03 -36.30 12.56
N TYR A 1039 16.57 -35.07 12.39
CA TYR A 1039 15.73 -34.64 11.27
C TYR A 1039 16.44 -33.61 10.40
N VAL A 1040 16.31 -33.75 9.08
CA VAL A 1040 16.96 -32.90 8.09
C VAL A 1040 15.92 -32.20 7.21
N TYR A 1041 16.07 -30.88 7.08
CA TYR A 1041 15.14 -30.00 6.38
C TYR A 1041 15.81 -29.33 5.16
N GLY A 1042 15.11 -29.32 4.02
CA GLY A 1042 15.38 -28.51 2.83
C GLY A 1042 14.46 -27.29 2.76
N VAL A 1043 13.60 -27.20 1.73
CA VAL A 1043 12.44 -26.28 1.70
C VAL A 1043 11.31 -26.74 2.64
N GLY A 1044 11.33 -28.02 3.05
CA GLY A 1044 10.47 -28.64 4.07
C GLY A 1044 11.23 -29.77 4.78
N LEU A 1045 10.56 -30.60 5.58
CA LEU A 1045 11.16 -31.84 6.11
C LEU A 1045 11.53 -32.74 4.92
N ALA A 1046 12.76 -33.24 4.88
CA ALA A 1046 13.23 -34.08 3.79
C ALA A 1046 13.36 -35.54 4.24
N TYR A 1047 14.14 -35.78 5.29
CA TYR A 1047 14.38 -37.11 5.83
C TYR A 1047 14.75 -37.05 7.31
N ARG A 1048 14.68 -38.19 7.99
CA ARG A 1048 15.31 -38.39 9.29
C ARG A 1048 16.40 -39.46 9.21
N VAL A 1049 17.28 -39.45 10.19
CA VAL A 1049 18.33 -40.45 10.42
C VAL A 1049 18.07 -41.05 11.79
N ASP A 1050 17.85 -42.35 11.88
CA ASP A 1050 17.65 -43.03 13.15
C ASP A 1050 18.97 -43.18 13.94
N ALA A 1051 18.89 -43.71 15.17
CA ALA A 1051 20.05 -43.93 16.03
C ALA A 1051 21.12 -44.87 15.42
N ALA A 1052 20.75 -45.71 14.44
CA ALA A 1052 21.65 -46.62 13.74
C ALA A 1052 22.27 -46.02 12.46
N GLY A 1053 21.88 -44.79 12.10
CA GLY A 1053 22.37 -44.10 10.90
C GLY A 1053 21.54 -44.37 9.64
N ASN A 1054 20.40 -45.06 9.74
CA ASN A 1054 19.56 -45.35 8.58
C ASN A 1054 18.76 -44.11 8.18
N ILE A 1055 18.74 -43.81 6.87
CA ILE A 1055 17.99 -42.70 6.30
C ILE A 1055 16.53 -43.12 6.05
N GLN A 1056 15.60 -42.27 6.47
CA GLN A 1056 14.16 -42.42 6.25
C GLN A 1056 13.59 -41.15 5.63
N VAL A 1057 13.26 -41.22 4.35
CA VAL A 1057 12.81 -40.09 3.52
C VAL A 1057 11.29 -39.93 3.62
N TYR A 1058 10.82 -38.71 3.87
CA TYR A 1058 9.41 -38.39 4.02
C TYR A 1058 8.78 -38.02 2.69
N HIS A 1059 7.59 -38.56 2.43
CA HIS A 1059 6.79 -38.29 1.25
C HIS A 1059 5.48 -37.67 1.66
N PHE A 1060 5.10 -36.58 0.99
CA PHE A 1060 3.95 -35.80 1.38
C PHE A 1060 2.84 -35.82 0.32
N ASP A 1061 1.59 -35.74 0.76
CA ASP A 1061 0.49 -35.33 -0.12
C ASP A 1061 0.57 -33.83 -0.46
N ASN A 1062 -0.42 -33.34 -1.20
CA ASN A 1062 -0.51 -31.94 -1.60
C ASN A 1062 -0.79 -30.97 -0.42
N ARG A 1063 -1.17 -31.46 0.77
CA ARG A 1063 -1.35 -30.67 2.00
C ARG A 1063 -0.08 -30.64 2.85
N GLY A 1064 0.89 -31.51 2.56
CA GLY A 1064 2.09 -31.68 3.39
C GLY A 1064 1.97 -32.79 4.44
N SER A 1065 0.93 -33.64 4.39
CA SER A 1065 0.78 -34.79 5.28
C SER A 1065 1.67 -35.94 4.82
N THR A 1066 2.34 -36.63 5.75
CA THR A 1066 3.27 -37.73 5.40
C THR A 1066 2.49 -38.97 4.95
N VAL A 1067 2.46 -39.29 3.67
CA VAL A 1067 1.73 -40.47 3.15
C VAL A 1067 2.59 -41.73 3.07
N ALA A 1068 3.91 -41.56 2.98
CA ALA A 1068 4.85 -42.68 3.00
C ALA A 1068 6.20 -42.27 3.57
N ILE A 1069 6.95 -43.25 4.05
CA ILE A 1069 8.37 -43.13 4.39
C ILE A 1069 9.13 -44.20 3.59
N THR A 1070 10.28 -43.83 3.03
CA THR A 1070 11.17 -44.79 2.34
C THR A 1070 12.55 -44.84 2.96
N ASP A 1071 13.23 -45.98 2.83
CA ASP A 1071 14.65 -46.11 3.15
C ASP A 1071 15.56 -45.39 2.12
N ALA A 1072 16.88 -45.46 2.33
CA ALA A 1072 17.88 -44.87 1.43
C ALA A 1072 17.89 -45.47 0.01
N ALA A 1073 17.40 -46.71 -0.15
CA ALA A 1073 17.28 -47.39 -1.44
C ALA A 1073 15.94 -47.08 -2.14
N GLY A 1074 15.04 -46.33 -1.48
CA GLY A 1074 13.73 -45.97 -2.01
C GLY A 1074 12.62 -46.99 -1.73
N ASN A 1075 12.85 -48.00 -0.89
CA ASN A 1075 11.81 -48.97 -0.49
C ASN A 1075 10.89 -48.35 0.56
N VAL A 1076 9.58 -48.55 0.43
CA VAL A 1076 8.58 -48.03 1.39
C VAL A 1076 8.64 -48.84 2.69
N THR A 1077 8.85 -48.15 3.83
CA THR A 1077 8.87 -48.75 5.17
C THR A 1077 7.56 -48.53 5.92
N ASP A 1078 6.92 -47.38 5.69
CA ASP A 1078 5.70 -46.96 6.37
C ASP A 1078 4.75 -46.28 5.38
N THR A 1079 3.45 -46.45 5.60
CA THR A 1079 2.39 -45.83 4.81
C THR A 1079 1.30 -45.29 5.74
N PHE A 1080 0.76 -44.13 5.41
CA PHE A 1080 -0.29 -43.48 6.19
C PHE A 1080 -1.44 -43.08 5.27
N ALA A 1081 -2.67 -43.24 5.77
CA ALA A 1081 -3.87 -42.68 5.15
C ALA A 1081 -4.54 -41.74 6.15
N TYR A 1082 -5.07 -40.65 5.61
CA TYR A 1082 -5.71 -39.58 6.36
C TYR A 1082 -7.11 -39.36 5.80
N ASP A 1083 -8.02 -38.95 6.66
CA ASP A 1083 -9.28 -38.40 6.20
C ASP A 1083 -9.03 -36.98 5.62
N PRO A 1084 -10.02 -36.36 4.96
CA PRO A 1084 -9.92 -34.99 4.46
C PRO A 1084 -9.48 -33.90 5.46
N PHE A 1085 -9.67 -34.11 6.75
CA PHE A 1085 -9.35 -33.17 7.83
C PHE A 1085 -8.09 -33.53 8.61
N GLY A 1086 -7.44 -34.67 8.30
CA GLY A 1086 -6.14 -35.09 8.84
C GLY A 1086 -6.20 -36.50 9.40
#